data_AF-A0A6A6VZI0-F1
#
_entry.id   AF-A0A6A6VZI0-F1
#
_cell.length_a   1.000
_cell.length_b   1.000
_cell.length_c   1.000
_cell.angle_alpha   90.00
_cell.angle_beta   90.00
_cell.angle_gamma   90.00
#
_symmetry.space_group_name_H-M   'P 1'
#
loop_
_entity.id
_entity.type
_entity.pdbx_description
1 polymer ?
#
loop_
_entity_poly.entity_id
_entity_poly.type
_entity_poly.pdbx_seq_one_letter_code
_entity_poly.pdbx_strand_id
1 'polypeptide(L)'
;MSSRAAKGASQTSHVDSGDSSPVNVINAVLATTQPPPETAAAVWTRRWVVLSFWSIVVFLGLPIWWKTTAIYRATLPLDTMKEWADGKICKPVFPLRIAVDVPSMPLHDAQHLIRITQHALDDLNEFSAHHLRLVLTETSTTANGTTHTVRDGSRMGIDSAYDGDGEDTALWVKLLPATEGPTPRSELQAFKAAVDIFYSPNQVPSASSTSSPLGTFLANELHVLFEEEQAMLIHTFTSNTATHGGKAQVLSPERASALARQSTRAFKYAPTYHLTFSLFTPTAVPSDWAIESALKEYVEPLLEALSTISKFTVDTQVQLYATISPSIRQPEYDEEANAWTLRKEDLSGFINAAEWPLSPSIGAGPTVNFVIYVPSPDQGPLVVKVKENGGNSWLIPQWGGVLILNPESGQNKTTTLSKDTLRPAMLSFSNQLLALLGLPESPASLPLRLSTLTRVRAASLLFSASSTLGALARLTQQLSSIAIPDSVAGSVDATIQHLGSACDALHKGQFHSALQHARIAETEAEKAFFERSMVGMVYFPDEHKVAVYLPLLGPVAVPLLMAGIKEVMSLLQKRKTSCRSEAACANLPKPTLCILPFVPSRPSPLSSNMALSAQSVANIKAILNGTTSNKKAGIPALAFVAVDRNGKNLIAETSGTRGLEDKRPVDLDTMFWIASCTKMVTAIAAMQLVEQGKLALDDHEAVYALCPELKEKKVLMDDGTLAERTAEITLRRLLTHTAGFGYSFLNRKLTLWARPAGIDELSADANDFLGTPLVNQPGERWEYGPNIDWVGELISRATGLSLSDYFETHIFTPLGLKDITFFPTPAQQTNFARMTQHWKDGTAEEVDHTARRALTAHTPARRATLFQAGGSGLYAKPLAFAQILTVLINDGVHAPSGTRLLSPASIHEIWTNQIPDKPDFARGLAASAKEHVTLSNAEMFPQPGRPAQGWGLCGMITEEGVFTGRSAGSVFWVGVANLFWVADREKGVAHFIAGQVAPFGVPAVAHAWLGVEKALYDGLKDGGG
;
A
#
# COMPACT_ATOMS: atom_id res chain seq x y z
N MET A 1 32.36 -6.79 -50.25
CA MET A 1 33.08 -6.74 -51.55
C MET A 1 33.09 -5.30 -52.06
N SER A 2 34.29 -4.76 -52.31
CA SER A 2 34.66 -3.47 -52.96
C SER A 2 34.06 -2.16 -52.41
N SER A 3 34.76 -1.19 -51.80
CA SER A 3 36.02 -0.45 -52.12
C SER A 3 35.92 0.57 -53.29
N ARG A 4 36.03 1.87 -52.94
CA ARG A 4 36.72 3.02 -53.59
C ARG A 4 35.84 4.29 -53.48
N ALA A 5 36.19 5.39 -52.82
CA ALA A 5 37.44 6.12 -52.57
C ALA A 5 38.08 6.79 -53.82
N ALA A 6 37.91 8.13 -53.84
CA ALA A 6 38.96 9.15 -53.95
C ALA A 6 39.23 9.87 -55.29
N LYS A 7 39.43 11.21 -55.14
CA LYS A 7 40.46 12.12 -55.69
C LYS A 7 40.09 13.18 -56.76
N GLY A 8 40.66 14.37 -56.49
CA GLY A 8 40.95 15.50 -57.40
C GLY A 8 40.81 16.84 -56.63
N ALA A 9 41.78 17.33 -55.83
CA ALA A 9 43.07 17.98 -56.17
C ALA A 9 42.92 19.15 -57.17
N SER A 10 42.98 20.43 -56.75
CA SER A 10 44.14 21.26 -56.32
C SER A 10 44.69 22.11 -57.47
N GLN A 11 44.70 23.44 -57.29
CA GLN A 11 45.75 24.32 -57.81
C GLN A 11 45.84 25.62 -56.98
N THR A 12 47.07 26.08 -56.83
CA THR A 12 47.61 27.01 -55.82
C THR A 12 48.18 28.29 -56.44
N SER A 13 48.50 29.25 -55.55
CA SER A 13 49.57 30.29 -55.64
C SER A 13 49.13 31.70 -56.11
N HIS A 14 49.61 32.87 -55.65
CA HIS A 14 50.70 33.37 -54.76
C HIS A 14 50.26 34.78 -54.20
N VAL A 15 50.39 35.15 -52.92
CA VAL A 15 51.48 35.87 -52.16
C VAL A 15 51.81 37.31 -52.58
N ASP A 16 51.53 38.31 -51.70
CA ASP A 16 52.44 39.37 -51.14
C ASP A 16 51.59 40.38 -50.31
N SER A 17 51.72 40.54 -48.98
CA SER A 17 52.76 41.12 -48.09
C SER A 17 52.45 42.58 -47.66
N GLY A 18 52.46 42.87 -46.35
CA GLY A 18 52.40 44.26 -45.84
C GLY A 18 51.68 44.55 -44.50
N ASP A 19 52.23 44.03 -43.40
CA ASP A 19 52.47 44.63 -42.06
C ASP A 19 51.44 45.50 -41.25
N SER A 20 51.56 45.33 -39.92
CA SER A 20 51.16 46.18 -38.77
C SER A 20 49.78 46.00 -38.08
N SER A 21 49.87 45.27 -36.96
CA SER A 21 49.20 45.28 -35.63
C SER A 21 47.97 46.15 -35.28
N PRO A 22 47.21 45.73 -34.23
CA PRO A 22 45.78 45.96 -34.06
C PRO A 22 45.48 47.15 -33.14
N VAL A 23 44.31 47.79 -33.35
CA VAL A 23 43.44 48.51 -32.38
C VAL A 23 42.49 49.37 -33.23
N ASN A 24 41.18 49.35 -32.91
CA ASN A 24 40.06 50.11 -33.51
C ASN A 24 39.16 49.39 -34.54
N VAL A 25 38.46 48.33 -34.12
CA VAL A 25 37.21 47.90 -34.79
C VAL A 25 36.09 47.76 -33.76
N ILE A 26 35.79 48.85 -33.05
CA ILE A 26 34.53 49.05 -32.34
C ILE A 26 34.22 50.54 -32.41
N ASN A 27 33.57 51.00 -33.49
CA ASN A 27 32.72 52.22 -33.58
C ASN A 27 32.48 52.67 -35.04
N ALA A 28 31.89 51.80 -35.88
CA ALA A 28 31.25 52.22 -37.13
C ALA A 28 29.99 51.38 -37.36
N VAL A 29 28.93 51.77 -36.67
CA VAL A 29 27.55 51.29 -36.85
C VAL A 29 26.81 52.35 -37.69
N LEU A 30 25.87 51.89 -38.56
CA LEU A 30 24.64 52.57 -39.05
C LEU A 30 24.56 52.88 -40.56
N ALA A 31 23.95 51.96 -41.33
CA ALA A 31 23.06 52.29 -42.46
C ALA A 31 22.08 51.14 -42.74
N THR A 32 20.78 51.41 -42.63
CA THR A 32 19.65 50.51 -42.94
C THR A 32 19.36 50.46 -44.45
N THR A 33 19.08 49.29 -45.03
CA THR A 33 18.50 49.13 -46.37
C THR A 33 17.15 48.39 -46.29
N GLN A 34 16.09 48.96 -46.90
CA GLN A 34 14.76 48.33 -47.02
C GLN A 34 14.61 47.58 -48.37
N PRO A 35 13.81 46.50 -48.45
CA PRO A 35 13.52 45.77 -49.69
C PRO A 35 12.42 46.45 -50.56
N PRO A 36 12.35 46.17 -51.88
CA PRO A 36 11.45 46.84 -52.84
C PRO A 36 9.96 46.43 -52.73
N PRO A 37 9.00 47.25 -53.22
CA PRO A 37 7.56 47.02 -53.07
C PRO A 37 6.97 45.90 -53.97
N GLU A 38 6.09 45.06 -53.41
CA GLU A 38 5.38 43.94 -54.08
C GLU A 38 4.34 44.41 -55.13
N THR A 39 4.14 43.64 -56.21
CA THR A 39 3.15 43.91 -57.28
C THR A 39 1.73 43.45 -56.92
N ALA A 40 0.69 44.13 -57.44
CA ALA A 40 -0.71 43.86 -57.09
C ALA A 40 -1.22 42.44 -57.45
N ALA A 41 -0.65 41.82 -58.49
CA ALA A 41 -0.97 40.44 -58.87
C ALA A 41 -0.45 39.42 -57.84
N ALA A 42 0.74 39.65 -57.27
CA ALA A 42 1.31 38.78 -56.23
C ALA A 42 0.47 38.79 -54.94
N VAL A 43 -0.15 39.93 -54.61
CA VAL A 43 -1.05 40.06 -53.45
C VAL A 43 -2.30 39.20 -53.60
N TRP A 44 -2.91 39.15 -54.78
CA TRP A 44 -4.10 38.32 -55.03
C TRP A 44 -3.79 36.83 -55.03
N THR A 45 -2.67 36.42 -55.63
CA THR A 45 -2.24 35.01 -55.59
C THR A 45 -1.97 34.56 -54.15
N ARG A 46 -1.33 35.40 -53.32
CA ARG A 46 -1.12 35.10 -51.89
C ARG A 46 -2.44 34.89 -51.14
N ARG A 47 -3.46 35.70 -51.42
CA ARG A 47 -4.79 35.58 -50.79
C ARG A 47 -5.48 34.25 -51.13
N TRP A 48 -5.48 33.86 -52.40
CA TRP A 48 -6.06 32.58 -52.83
C TRP A 48 -5.32 31.37 -52.26
N VAL A 49 -3.99 31.44 -52.16
CA VAL A 49 -3.18 30.40 -51.52
C VAL A 49 -3.49 30.29 -50.03
N VAL A 50 -3.55 31.41 -49.30
CA VAL A 50 -3.90 31.38 -47.87
C VAL A 50 -5.32 30.82 -47.65
N LEU A 51 -6.28 31.20 -48.50
CA LEU A 51 -7.66 30.69 -48.45
C LEU A 51 -7.75 29.18 -48.71
N SER A 52 -7.01 28.65 -49.69
CA SER A 52 -7.02 27.21 -49.98
C SER A 52 -6.41 26.38 -48.85
N PHE A 53 -5.32 26.86 -48.23
CA PHE A 53 -4.71 26.23 -47.06
C PHE A 53 -5.68 26.18 -45.86
N TRP A 54 -6.36 27.28 -45.55
CA TRP A 54 -7.35 27.30 -44.46
C TRP A 54 -8.56 26.40 -44.75
N SER A 55 -9.01 26.32 -46.01
CA SER A 55 -10.07 25.40 -46.40
C SER A 55 -9.68 23.93 -46.15
N ILE A 56 -8.45 23.53 -46.47
CA ILE A 56 -7.96 22.17 -46.21
C ILE A 56 -7.86 21.89 -44.70
N VAL A 57 -7.34 22.85 -43.92
CA VAL A 57 -7.20 22.70 -42.46
C VAL A 57 -8.56 22.51 -41.79
N VAL A 58 -9.58 23.29 -42.19
CA VAL A 58 -10.90 23.25 -41.56
C VAL A 58 -11.73 22.05 -42.01
N PHE A 59 -11.79 21.77 -43.31
CA PHE A 59 -12.67 20.71 -43.83
C PHE A 59 -12.04 19.31 -43.84
N LEU A 60 -10.71 19.20 -43.80
CA LEU A 60 -10.01 17.90 -43.83
C LEU A 60 -9.14 17.68 -42.59
N GLY A 61 -8.35 18.68 -42.19
CA GLY A 61 -7.38 18.58 -41.09
C GLY A 61 -8.04 18.34 -39.73
N LEU A 62 -8.97 19.22 -39.32
CA LEU A 62 -9.65 19.12 -38.03
C LEU A 62 -10.48 17.82 -37.87
N PRO A 63 -11.30 17.39 -38.85
CA PRO A 63 -12.05 16.13 -38.74
C PRO A 63 -11.16 14.89 -38.64
N ILE A 64 -10.07 14.83 -39.42
CA ILE A 64 -9.10 13.73 -39.36
C ILE A 64 -8.40 13.73 -38.00
N TRP A 65 -7.90 14.89 -37.55
CA TRP A 65 -7.23 15.03 -36.27
C TRP A 65 -8.12 14.58 -35.10
N TRP A 66 -9.39 15.03 -35.06
CA TRP A 66 -10.34 14.63 -34.04
C TRP A 66 -10.57 13.11 -34.05
N LYS A 67 -10.74 12.51 -35.23
CA LYS A 67 -10.96 11.06 -35.37
C LYS A 67 -9.74 10.24 -34.97
N THR A 68 -8.52 10.71 -35.26
CA THR A 68 -7.27 10.00 -34.94
C THR A 68 -6.78 10.22 -33.51
N THR A 69 -7.26 11.24 -32.81
CA THR A 69 -6.84 11.56 -31.43
C THR A 69 -7.85 11.19 -30.36
N ALA A 70 -9.08 10.80 -30.75
CA ALA A 70 -10.08 10.25 -29.86
C ALA A 70 -9.62 8.88 -29.32
N ILE A 71 -9.68 8.70 -28.00
CA ILE A 71 -9.45 7.41 -27.35
C ILE A 71 -10.75 6.63 -27.42
N TYR A 72 -10.70 5.41 -27.95
CA TYR A 72 -11.87 4.52 -27.95
C TYR A 72 -12.29 4.19 -26.52
N ARG A 73 -13.59 4.34 -26.24
CA ARG A 73 -14.19 4.09 -24.94
C ARG A 73 -15.49 3.31 -25.14
N ALA A 74 -15.47 2.04 -24.76
CA ALA A 74 -16.68 1.24 -24.72
C ALA A 74 -17.67 1.81 -23.68
N THR A 75 -18.95 1.78 -24.00
CA THR A 75 -20.03 2.26 -23.12
C THR A 75 -20.28 1.24 -22.02
N LEU A 76 -20.21 1.65 -20.75
CA LEU A 76 -20.55 0.81 -19.60
C LEU A 76 -21.91 1.21 -19.00
N PRO A 77 -22.71 0.25 -18.49
CA PRO A 77 -23.98 0.51 -17.83
C PRO A 77 -23.77 1.01 -16.38
N LEU A 78 -23.23 2.22 -16.23
CA LEU A 78 -22.76 2.76 -14.95
C LEU A 78 -23.83 2.84 -13.86
N ASP A 79 -25.08 3.15 -14.23
CA ASP A 79 -26.19 3.22 -13.27
C ASP A 79 -26.52 1.83 -12.74
N THR A 80 -26.65 0.83 -13.62
CA THR A 80 -26.87 -0.57 -13.24
C THR A 80 -25.74 -1.12 -12.37
N MET A 81 -24.48 -0.79 -12.69
CA MET A 81 -23.32 -1.19 -11.88
C MET A 81 -23.39 -0.65 -10.45
N LYS A 82 -23.80 0.62 -10.30
CA LYS A 82 -24.00 1.24 -8.98
C LYS A 82 -25.20 0.69 -8.24
N GLU A 83 -26.31 0.45 -8.94
CA GLU A 83 -27.51 -0.14 -8.34
C GLU A 83 -27.26 -1.56 -7.81
N TRP A 84 -26.38 -2.34 -8.47
CA TRP A 84 -25.88 -3.60 -7.94
C TRP A 84 -25.06 -3.41 -6.66
N ALA A 85 -24.11 -2.48 -6.66
CA ALA A 85 -23.27 -2.18 -5.50
C ALA A 85 -24.06 -1.63 -4.30
N ASP A 86 -25.12 -0.85 -4.56
CA ASP A 86 -26.05 -0.32 -3.57
C ASP A 86 -27.10 -1.37 -3.13
N GLY A 87 -27.03 -2.62 -3.60
CA GLY A 87 -28.00 -3.66 -3.25
C GLY A 87 -29.46 -3.36 -3.64
N LYS A 88 -29.69 -2.49 -4.63
CA LYS A 88 -31.03 -2.11 -5.11
C LYS A 88 -31.64 -3.17 -6.02
N ILE A 89 -30.80 -3.86 -6.80
CA ILE A 89 -31.23 -4.86 -7.80
C ILE A 89 -31.49 -6.22 -7.15
N CYS A 90 -30.55 -6.68 -6.32
CA CYS A 90 -30.66 -7.98 -5.67
C CYS A 90 -30.67 -7.83 -4.15
N LYS A 91 -31.72 -8.37 -3.53
CA LYS A 91 -31.75 -8.65 -2.10
C LYS A 91 -31.71 -10.17 -1.93
N PRO A 92 -30.57 -10.76 -1.56
CA PRO A 92 -30.46 -12.21 -1.49
C PRO A 92 -31.38 -12.77 -0.41
N VAL A 93 -32.10 -13.84 -0.74
CA VAL A 93 -32.99 -14.60 0.15
C VAL A 93 -32.59 -16.07 0.06
N PHE A 94 -32.72 -16.80 1.16
CA PHE A 94 -32.34 -18.20 1.31
C PHE A 94 -33.59 -19.00 1.73
N PRO A 95 -34.41 -19.47 0.77
CA PRO A 95 -35.51 -20.38 1.06
C PRO A 95 -34.97 -21.81 1.15
N LEU A 96 -34.77 -22.30 2.38
CA LEU A 96 -34.33 -23.66 2.63
C LEU A 96 -35.53 -24.61 2.64
N ARG A 97 -35.55 -25.55 1.70
CA ARG A 97 -36.56 -26.61 1.66
C ARG A 97 -36.21 -27.72 2.66
N ILE A 98 -37.11 -27.97 3.59
CA ILE A 98 -36.99 -29.03 4.60
C ILE A 98 -38.02 -30.11 4.26
N ALA A 99 -37.54 -31.27 3.82
CA ALA A 99 -38.40 -32.39 3.45
C ALA A 99 -38.79 -33.17 4.70
N VAL A 100 -40.09 -33.37 4.93
CA VAL A 100 -40.62 -34.10 6.09
C VAL A 100 -41.22 -35.42 5.64
N ASP A 101 -40.61 -36.53 6.07
CA ASP A 101 -41.09 -37.89 5.86
C ASP A 101 -41.83 -38.39 7.09
N VAL A 102 -43.05 -38.91 6.88
CA VAL A 102 -43.99 -39.28 7.95
C VAL A 102 -44.58 -40.67 7.68
N PRO A 103 -43.78 -41.74 7.84
CA PRO A 103 -44.15 -43.09 7.38
C PRO A 103 -45.32 -43.73 8.14
N SER A 104 -45.68 -43.23 9.32
CA SER A 104 -46.65 -43.86 10.23
C SER A 104 -47.81 -42.97 10.66
N MET A 105 -47.97 -41.79 10.06
CA MET A 105 -49.03 -40.83 10.39
C MET A 105 -50.01 -40.66 9.22
N PRO A 106 -51.33 -40.52 9.47
CA PRO A 106 -52.28 -40.18 8.42
C PRO A 106 -51.94 -38.86 7.73
N LEU A 107 -52.14 -38.78 6.41
CA LEU A 107 -51.76 -37.62 5.59
C LEU A 107 -52.39 -36.31 6.09
N HIS A 108 -53.66 -36.34 6.51
CA HIS A 108 -54.36 -35.17 7.03
C HIS A 108 -53.72 -34.63 8.32
N ASP A 109 -53.34 -35.52 9.24
CA ASP A 109 -52.72 -35.14 10.51
C ASP A 109 -51.29 -34.64 10.30
N ALA A 110 -50.56 -35.23 9.35
CA ALA A 110 -49.24 -34.77 8.92
C ALA A 110 -49.28 -33.36 8.31
N GLN A 111 -50.26 -33.08 7.44
CA GLN A 111 -50.47 -31.75 6.86
C GLN A 111 -50.80 -30.71 7.93
N HIS A 112 -51.66 -31.08 8.89
CA HIS A 112 -52.03 -30.19 10.00
C HIS A 112 -50.82 -29.90 10.91
N LEU A 113 -50.04 -30.93 11.26
CA LEU A 113 -48.80 -30.78 12.03
C LEU A 113 -47.81 -29.86 11.31
N ILE A 114 -47.56 -30.07 10.02
CA ILE A 114 -46.64 -29.23 9.23
C ILE A 114 -47.08 -27.77 9.23
N ARG A 115 -48.38 -27.49 9.09
CA ARG A 115 -48.90 -26.11 9.13
C ARG A 115 -48.64 -25.44 10.48
N ILE A 116 -48.92 -26.14 11.59
CA ILE A 116 -48.66 -25.63 12.94
C ILE A 116 -47.15 -25.38 13.14
N THR A 117 -46.31 -26.34 12.74
CA THR A 117 -44.86 -26.22 12.85
C THR A 117 -44.33 -25.07 11.99
N GLN A 118 -44.86 -24.88 10.78
CA GLN A 118 -44.45 -23.77 9.91
C GLN A 118 -44.81 -22.41 10.54
N HIS A 119 -45.99 -22.27 11.15
CA HIS A 119 -46.35 -21.06 11.89
C HIS A 119 -45.39 -20.80 13.05
N ALA A 120 -45.08 -21.83 13.86
CA ALA A 120 -44.13 -21.69 14.96
C ALA A 120 -42.70 -21.35 14.47
N LEU A 121 -42.27 -21.88 13.33
CA LEU A 121 -40.98 -21.54 12.71
C LEU A 121 -40.93 -20.09 12.21
N ASP A 122 -42.00 -19.62 11.58
CA ASP A 122 -42.09 -18.25 11.10
C ASP A 122 -42.10 -17.25 12.28
N ASP A 123 -42.72 -17.61 13.41
CA ASP A 123 -42.72 -16.81 14.65
C ASP A 123 -41.32 -16.72 15.31
N LEU A 124 -40.51 -17.78 15.22
CA LEU A 124 -39.14 -17.83 15.72
C LEU A 124 -38.13 -17.13 14.80
N ASN A 125 -38.48 -16.88 13.53
CA ASN A 125 -37.56 -16.36 12.55
C ASN A 125 -37.44 -14.83 12.62
N GLU A 126 -36.36 -14.36 13.22
CA GLU A 126 -36.10 -12.93 13.33
C GLU A 126 -35.41 -12.32 12.08
N PHE A 127 -34.79 -13.14 11.21
CA PHE A 127 -34.10 -12.69 10.00
C PHE A 127 -34.90 -12.99 8.72
N SER A 128 -35.51 -11.96 8.15
CA SER A 128 -36.43 -12.08 7.02
C SER A 128 -35.82 -12.56 5.70
N ALA A 129 -34.50 -12.72 5.58
CA ALA A 129 -33.88 -13.23 4.37
C ALA A 129 -33.59 -14.74 4.44
N HIS A 130 -33.68 -15.37 5.61
CA HIS A 130 -33.47 -16.81 5.79
C HIS A 130 -34.79 -17.47 6.16
N HIS A 131 -35.25 -18.44 5.37
CA HIS A 131 -36.57 -19.04 5.56
C HIS A 131 -36.49 -20.56 5.50
N LEU A 132 -36.96 -21.22 6.55
CA LEU A 132 -37.17 -22.66 6.56
C LEU A 132 -38.59 -22.96 6.05
N ARG A 133 -38.69 -23.77 4.99
CA ARG A 133 -39.97 -24.14 4.34
C ARG A 133 -40.17 -25.65 4.42
N LEU A 134 -41.12 -26.07 5.24
CA LEU A 134 -41.48 -27.47 5.42
C LEU A 134 -42.30 -27.97 4.22
N VAL A 135 -41.88 -29.11 3.65
CA VAL A 135 -42.58 -29.78 2.56
C VAL A 135 -42.78 -31.24 2.90
N LEU A 136 -44.02 -31.72 2.85
CA LEU A 136 -44.34 -33.13 3.05
C LEU A 136 -43.88 -33.94 1.84
N THR A 137 -43.18 -35.04 2.06
CA THR A 137 -42.78 -35.95 0.98
C THR A 137 -43.91 -36.91 0.64
N GLU A 138 -44.33 -36.97 -0.62
CA GLU A 138 -45.35 -37.93 -1.06
C GLU A 138 -44.73 -39.34 -1.16
N THR A 139 -44.87 -40.14 -0.11
CA THR A 139 -44.62 -41.59 -0.19
C THR A 139 -45.73 -42.22 -1.02
N SER A 140 -45.41 -42.58 -2.27
CA SER A 140 -46.28 -43.38 -3.13
C SER A 140 -46.46 -44.78 -2.53
N THR A 141 -47.41 -44.93 -1.60
CA THR A 141 -47.90 -46.23 -1.17
C THR A 141 -49.00 -46.67 -2.13
N THR A 142 -48.63 -47.33 -3.23
CA THR A 142 -49.60 -48.15 -3.95
C THR A 142 -49.95 -49.35 -3.07
N ALA A 143 -51.17 -49.34 -2.56
CA ALA A 143 -51.83 -50.50 -1.99
C ALA A 143 -51.97 -51.58 -3.09
N ASN A 144 -50.97 -52.45 -3.20
CA ASN A 144 -51.06 -53.87 -3.56
C ASN A 144 -49.64 -54.42 -3.70
N GLY A 145 -49.36 -55.52 -3.00
CA GLY A 145 -48.04 -56.14 -2.89
C GLY A 145 -47.53 -56.79 -4.18
N THR A 146 -47.16 -55.97 -5.16
CA THR A 146 -46.35 -56.40 -6.32
C THR A 146 -45.35 -55.31 -6.66
N THR A 147 -44.08 -55.62 -6.38
CA THR A 147 -42.89 -54.88 -6.80
C THR A 147 -42.85 -54.80 -8.34
N HIS A 148 -43.04 -53.60 -8.89
CA HIS A 148 -42.67 -53.34 -10.28
C HIS A 148 -41.17 -53.03 -10.36
N THR A 149 -40.43 -53.99 -10.92
CA THR A 149 -39.05 -53.81 -11.36
C THR A 149 -39.01 -52.88 -12.57
N VAL A 150 -38.47 -51.67 -12.41
CA VAL A 150 -37.99 -50.88 -13.55
C VAL A 150 -36.69 -51.53 -14.01
N ARG A 151 -36.72 -52.04 -15.24
CA ARG A 151 -35.63 -52.74 -15.91
C ARG A 151 -34.71 -51.70 -16.54
N ASP A 152 -33.69 -51.27 -15.82
CA ASP A 152 -32.39 -51.07 -16.47
C ASP A 152 -31.25 -51.37 -15.49
N GLY A 153 -30.25 -52.09 -15.98
CA GLY A 153 -29.30 -52.85 -15.17
C GLY A 153 -28.25 -51.98 -14.51
N SER A 154 -28.28 -51.88 -13.18
CA SER A 154 -27.12 -51.65 -12.30
C SER A 154 -27.49 -52.06 -10.88
N ARG A 155 -26.59 -52.77 -10.19
CA ARG A 155 -26.80 -53.47 -8.92
C ARG A 155 -27.47 -52.59 -7.84
N MET A 156 -28.69 -52.94 -7.44
CA MET A 156 -29.48 -52.26 -6.42
C MET A 156 -29.19 -52.88 -5.03
N GLY A 157 -28.49 -52.12 -4.17
CA GLY A 157 -28.47 -52.31 -2.71
C GLY A 157 -29.53 -51.42 -2.05
N ILE A 158 -29.89 -51.71 -0.80
CA ILE A 158 -31.03 -51.15 -0.02
C ILE A 158 -30.82 -49.66 0.40
N ASP A 159 -30.00 -48.89 -0.32
CA ASP A 159 -29.65 -47.49 0.00
C ASP A 159 -30.33 -46.43 -0.90
N SER A 160 -31.14 -46.81 -1.89
CA SER A 160 -31.57 -45.92 -2.98
C SER A 160 -32.80 -45.02 -2.72
N ALA A 161 -33.23 -44.80 -1.47
CA ALA A 161 -34.28 -43.82 -1.17
C ALA A 161 -33.73 -42.40 -0.93
N TYR A 162 -32.40 -42.26 -0.86
CA TYR A 162 -31.71 -41.01 -0.50
C TYR A 162 -30.75 -40.52 -1.59
N ASP A 163 -30.66 -41.21 -2.72
CA ASP A 163 -29.77 -40.87 -3.82
C ASP A 163 -30.60 -40.52 -5.06
N GLY A 164 -30.64 -39.24 -5.44
CA GLY A 164 -30.64 -38.89 -6.86
C GLY A 164 -31.69 -37.96 -7.48
N ASP A 165 -32.71 -37.41 -6.79
CA ASP A 165 -33.73 -36.59 -7.49
C ASP A 165 -34.23 -35.32 -6.74
N GLY A 166 -33.51 -34.88 -5.69
CA GLY A 166 -33.90 -33.73 -4.88
C GLY A 166 -32.75 -32.76 -4.58
N GLU A 167 -32.05 -32.26 -5.61
CA GLU A 167 -30.83 -31.42 -5.50
C GLU A 167 -30.98 -30.17 -4.59
N ASP A 168 -32.20 -29.70 -4.31
CA ASP A 168 -32.47 -28.47 -3.56
C ASP A 168 -33.01 -28.70 -2.12
N THR A 169 -32.96 -29.92 -1.58
CA THR A 169 -33.40 -30.19 -0.19
C THR A 169 -32.29 -29.92 0.81
N ALA A 170 -32.53 -29.01 1.77
CA ALA A 170 -31.55 -28.60 2.77
C ALA A 170 -31.44 -29.57 3.96
N LEU A 171 -32.55 -30.22 4.35
CA LEU A 171 -32.60 -31.19 5.44
C LEU A 171 -33.79 -32.15 5.25
N TRP A 172 -33.57 -33.43 5.56
CA TRP A 172 -34.62 -34.44 5.69
C TRP A 172 -35.01 -34.63 7.15
N VAL A 173 -36.30 -34.57 7.45
CA VAL A 173 -36.85 -34.79 8.79
C VAL A 173 -37.70 -36.04 8.74
N LYS A 174 -37.32 -37.07 9.49
CA LYS A 174 -38.07 -38.34 9.52
C LYS A 174 -38.79 -38.49 10.85
N LEU A 175 -40.12 -38.57 10.81
CA LEU A 175 -40.95 -38.72 12.01
C LEU A 175 -41.23 -40.20 12.30
N LEU A 176 -40.64 -40.69 13.39
CA LEU A 176 -40.71 -42.10 13.80
C LEU A 176 -41.53 -42.25 15.10
N PRO A 177 -42.53 -43.14 15.16
CA PRO A 177 -43.20 -43.44 16.41
C PRO A 177 -42.24 -44.20 17.34
N ALA A 178 -42.10 -43.75 18.59
CA ALA A 178 -41.29 -44.43 19.61
C ALA A 178 -42.16 -45.01 20.72
N THR A 179 -41.90 -46.27 21.06
CA THR A 179 -42.57 -46.99 22.16
C THR A 179 -41.78 -46.95 23.47
N GLU A 180 -40.49 -46.59 23.41
CA GLU A 180 -39.57 -46.56 24.55
C GLU A 180 -38.73 -45.27 24.56
N GLY A 181 -38.44 -44.76 25.76
CA GLY A 181 -37.65 -43.55 25.97
C GLY A 181 -38.45 -42.23 26.04
N PRO A 182 -37.78 -41.10 26.37
CA PRO A 182 -38.42 -39.80 26.42
C PRO A 182 -38.83 -39.33 25.00
N THR A 183 -40.06 -38.82 24.86
CA THR A 183 -40.59 -38.26 23.61
C THR A 183 -41.23 -36.88 23.89
N PRO A 184 -41.08 -35.88 23.00
CA PRO A 184 -40.35 -35.94 21.74
C PRO A 184 -38.82 -35.86 21.94
N ARG A 185 -38.05 -36.51 21.06
CA ARG A 185 -36.58 -36.41 21.01
C ARG A 185 -36.08 -36.41 19.56
N SER A 186 -34.93 -35.79 19.31
CA SER A 186 -34.28 -35.72 18.00
C SER A 186 -32.96 -36.48 17.98
N GLU A 187 -32.57 -36.98 16.81
CA GLU A 187 -31.28 -37.62 16.55
C GLU A 187 -30.77 -37.19 15.18
N LEU A 188 -29.71 -36.38 15.17
CA LEU A 188 -29.11 -35.88 13.94
C LEU A 188 -28.14 -36.91 13.34
N GLN A 189 -28.30 -37.20 12.06
CA GLN A 189 -27.42 -38.12 11.34
C GLN A 189 -26.08 -37.42 11.02
N ALA A 190 -24.95 -38.04 11.42
CA ALA A 190 -23.63 -37.44 11.28
C ALA A 190 -23.14 -37.30 9.83
N PHE A 191 -23.52 -38.24 8.96
CA PHE A 191 -23.05 -38.35 7.58
C PHE A 191 -24.15 -38.05 6.54
N LYS A 192 -25.31 -37.59 6.98
CA LYS A 192 -26.43 -37.22 6.11
C LYS A 192 -27.04 -35.90 6.58
N ALA A 193 -27.59 -35.13 5.65
CA ALA A 193 -28.42 -33.97 5.98
C ALA A 193 -29.83 -34.45 6.39
N ALA A 194 -29.90 -35.25 7.47
CA ALA A 194 -31.13 -35.85 7.96
C ALA A 194 -31.21 -35.85 9.49
N VAL A 195 -32.40 -35.64 10.03
CA VAL A 195 -32.70 -35.74 11.47
C VAL A 195 -33.89 -36.66 11.67
N ASP A 196 -33.72 -37.64 12.55
CA ASP A 196 -34.80 -38.53 12.98
C ASP A 196 -35.46 -37.94 14.23
N ILE A 197 -36.78 -37.86 14.23
CA ILE A 197 -37.55 -37.27 15.32
C ILE A 197 -38.55 -38.31 15.82
N PHE A 198 -38.36 -38.66 17.09
CA PHE A 198 -39.11 -39.71 17.75
C PHE A 198 -40.26 -39.09 18.54
N TYR A 199 -41.48 -39.53 18.27
CA TYR A 199 -42.69 -39.01 18.92
C TYR A 199 -43.57 -40.13 19.50
N SER A 200 -44.36 -39.79 20.52
CA SER A 200 -45.43 -40.67 21.00
C SER A 200 -46.73 -40.40 20.23
N PRO A 201 -47.54 -41.41 19.88
CA PRO A 201 -48.82 -41.21 19.19
C PRO A 201 -49.77 -40.22 19.88
N ASN A 202 -49.67 -40.06 21.21
CA ASN A 202 -50.48 -39.10 21.98
C ASN A 202 -50.09 -37.63 21.73
N GLN A 203 -48.97 -37.37 21.05
CA GLN A 203 -48.43 -36.04 20.78
C GLN A 203 -48.82 -35.53 19.38
N VAL A 204 -49.54 -36.35 18.59
CA VAL A 204 -50.09 -35.94 17.30
C VAL A 204 -51.23 -34.94 17.55
N PRO A 205 -51.20 -33.75 16.95
CA PRO A 205 -52.22 -32.73 17.20
C PRO A 205 -53.58 -33.16 16.65
N SER A 206 -54.64 -32.91 17.41
CA SER A 206 -56.01 -33.06 16.92
C SER A 206 -56.32 -32.01 15.84
N ALA A 207 -57.26 -32.31 14.94
CA ALA A 207 -57.67 -31.40 13.85
C ALA A 207 -58.22 -30.04 14.32
N SER A 208 -58.57 -29.90 15.61
CA SER A 208 -59.03 -28.65 16.23
C SER A 208 -57.96 -27.88 17.00
N SER A 209 -56.75 -28.44 17.16
CA SER A 209 -55.69 -27.84 17.96
C SER A 209 -54.99 -26.72 17.21
N THR A 210 -54.88 -25.53 17.79
CA THR A 210 -54.12 -24.39 17.21
C THR A 210 -52.63 -24.43 17.56
N SER A 211 -52.22 -25.31 18.48
CA SER A 211 -50.83 -25.50 18.92
C SER A 211 -50.54 -26.98 19.14
N SER A 212 -49.30 -27.40 18.92
CA SER A 212 -48.85 -28.78 19.10
C SER A 212 -47.55 -28.81 19.90
N PRO A 213 -47.45 -29.59 21.00
CA PRO A 213 -46.17 -29.81 21.68
C PRO A 213 -45.12 -30.39 20.73
N LEU A 214 -45.53 -31.33 19.87
CA LEU A 214 -44.66 -31.90 18.83
C LEU A 214 -44.27 -30.84 17.78
N GLY A 215 -45.22 -30.01 17.33
CA GLY A 215 -44.93 -28.95 16.37
C GLY A 215 -44.00 -27.86 16.92
N THR A 216 -44.14 -27.52 18.21
CA THR A 216 -43.26 -26.55 18.89
C THR A 216 -41.86 -27.14 19.06
N PHE A 217 -41.75 -28.41 19.42
CA PHE A 217 -40.48 -29.13 19.49
C PHE A 217 -39.78 -29.15 18.13
N LEU A 218 -40.50 -29.51 17.06
CA LEU A 218 -39.98 -29.51 15.69
C LEU A 218 -39.45 -28.14 15.27
N ALA A 219 -40.20 -27.08 15.55
CA ALA A 219 -39.79 -25.72 15.21
C ALA A 219 -38.50 -25.31 15.94
N ASN A 220 -38.40 -25.60 17.24
CA ASN A 220 -37.21 -25.28 18.04
C ASN A 220 -35.98 -26.08 17.58
N GLU A 221 -36.11 -27.38 17.32
CA GLU A 221 -35.00 -28.22 16.84
C GLU A 221 -34.46 -27.72 15.49
N LEU A 222 -35.36 -27.41 14.55
CA LEU A 222 -34.97 -26.85 13.26
C LEU A 222 -34.35 -25.46 13.38
N HIS A 223 -34.86 -24.61 14.28
CA HIS A 223 -34.27 -23.31 14.55
C HIS A 223 -32.83 -23.45 15.06
N VAL A 224 -32.59 -24.32 16.05
CA VAL A 224 -31.25 -24.58 16.62
C VAL A 224 -30.29 -25.14 15.56
N LEU A 225 -30.74 -26.05 14.69
CA LEU A 225 -29.90 -26.63 13.63
C LEU A 225 -29.38 -25.58 12.63
N PHE A 226 -30.11 -24.49 12.40
CA PHE A 226 -29.75 -23.45 11.43
C PHE A 226 -29.36 -22.10 12.07
N GLU A 227 -29.29 -22.02 13.41
CA GLU A 227 -28.95 -20.79 14.13
C GLU A 227 -27.56 -20.25 13.74
N GLU A 228 -26.54 -21.12 13.69
CA GLU A 228 -25.17 -20.72 13.33
C GLU A 228 -25.10 -20.23 11.87
N GLU A 229 -25.82 -20.88 10.95
CA GLU A 229 -25.93 -20.44 9.57
C GLU A 229 -26.57 -19.05 9.47
N GLN A 230 -27.69 -18.84 10.17
CA GLN A 230 -28.39 -17.56 10.18
C GLN A 230 -27.46 -16.45 10.70
N ALA A 231 -26.71 -16.72 11.77
CA ALA A 231 -25.74 -15.77 12.33
C ALA A 231 -24.59 -15.45 11.36
N MET A 232 -24.05 -16.45 10.67
CA MET A 232 -23.03 -16.26 9.63
C MET A 232 -23.54 -15.38 8.48
N LEU A 233 -24.77 -15.64 8.00
CA LEU A 233 -25.38 -14.84 6.94
C LEU A 233 -25.61 -13.40 7.41
N ILE A 234 -26.17 -13.16 8.60
CA ILE A 234 -26.33 -11.81 9.15
C ILE A 234 -24.99 -11.07 9.23
N HIS A 235 -23.92 -11.76 9.66
CA HIS A 235 -22.57 -11.18 9.70
C HIS A 235 -22.05 -10.83 8.28
N THR A 236 -22.27 -11.69 7.28
CA THR A 236 -21.90 -11.41 5.88
C THR A 236 -22.68 -10.22 5.30
N PHE A 237 -23.96 -10.08 5.64
CA PHE A 237 -24.78 -8.94 5.21
C PHE A 237 -24.31 -7.65 5.87
N THR A 238 -24.13 -7.63 7.19
CA THR A 238 -23.73 -6.44 7.95
C THR A 238 -22.33 -5.94 7.60
N SER A 239 -21.36 -6.84 7.43
CA SER A 239 -19.98 -6.47 7.06
C SER A 239 -19.86 -5.79 5.69
N ASN A 240 -20.78 -6.07 4.76
CA ASN A 240 -20.75 -5.50 3.40
C ASN A 240 -21.74 -4.34 3.18
N THR A 241 -22.72 -4.13 4.07
CA THR A 241 -23.80 -3.13 3.91
C THR A 241 -23.61 -1.84 4.70
N ALA A 242 -22.37 -1.44 5.02
CA ALA A 242 -22.03 -0.23 5.77
C ALA A 242 -22.54 1.13 5.19
N THR A 243 -23.40 1.11 4.16
CA THR A 243 -24.06 2.27 3.55
C THR A 243 -25.59 2.23 3.52
N HIS A 244 -26.27 1.20 4.05
CA HIS A 244 -27.74 1.14 4.04
C HIS A 244 -28.37 1.09 5.44
N GLY A 245 -29.10 2.16 5.78
CA GLY A 245 -29.91 2.32 7.00
C GLY A 245 -31.16 1.45 7.08
N GLY A 246 -31.07 0.18 6.70
CA GLY A 246 -32.05 -0.82 7.10
C GLY A 246 -31.77 -1.25 8.54
N LYS A 247 -32.80 -1.53 9.34
CA LYS A 247 -32.66 -2.15 10.66
C LYS A 247 -32.03 -3.54 10.50
N ALA A 248 -30.71 -3.60 10.35
CA ALA A 248 -29.98 -4.85 10.37
C ALA A 248 -30.01 -5.36 11.82
N GLN A 249 -30.51 -6.58 11.98
CA GLN A 249 -30.62 -7.22 13.27
C GLN A 249 -29.23 -7.37 13.88
N VAL A 250 -29.06 -6.85 15.10
CA VAL A 250 -27.77 -6.77 15.78
C VAL A 250 -27.51 -8.10 16.46
N LEU A 251 -26.57 -8.88 15.91
CA LEU A 251 -26.00 -10.03 16.60
C LEU A 251 -25.47 -9.58 17.96
N SER A 252 -25.55 -10.44 18.99
CA SER A 252 -24.94 -10.11 20.28
C SER A 252 -23.44 -9.83 20.09
N PRO A 253 -22.85 -8.87 20.85
CA PRO A 253 -21.44 -8.50 20.69
C PRO A 253 -20.48 -9.69 20.79
N GLU A 254 -20.79 -10.65 21.65
CA GLU A 254 -20.02 -11.89 21.82
C GLU A 254 -20.05 -12.74 20.55
N ARG A 255 -21.24 -12.99 19.99
CA ARG A 255 -21.41 -13.77 18.75
C ARG A 255 -20.77 -13.08 17.54
N ALA A 256 -20.93 -11.75 17.43
CA ALA A 256 -20.27 -10.97 16.38
C ALA A 256 -18.74 -11.07 16.49
N SER A 257 -18.19 -11.00 17.71
CA SER A 257 -16.74 -11.13 17.92
C SER A 257 -16.22 -12.55 17.61
N ALA A 258 -16.99 -13.59 17.90
CA ALA A 258 -16.65 -14.97 17.59
C ALA A 258 -16.61 -15.21 16.07
N LEU A 259 -17.63 -14.76 15.35
CA LEU A 259 -17.68 -14.82 13.88
C LEU A 259 -16.58 -13.98 13.23
N ALA A 260 -16.26 -12.80 13.78
CA ALA A 260 -15.13 -11.99 13.31
C ALA A 260 -13.80 -12.74 13.49
N ARG A 261 -13.56 -13.38 14.65
CA ARG A 261 -12.37 -14.21 14.87
C ARG A 261 -12.30 -15.38 13.88
N GLN A 262 -13.41 -16.08 13.66
CA GLN A 262 -13.49 -17.17 12.67
C GLN A 262 -13.17 -16.66 11.26
N SER A 263 -13.73 -15.51 10.86
CA SER A 263 -13.47 -14.90 9.55
C SER A 263 -12.02 -14.44 9.40
N THR A 264 -11.36 -13.97 10.46
CA THR A 264 -9.92 -13.60 10.40
C THR A 264 -9.01 -14.82 10.36
N ARG A 265 -9.43 -15.95 10.94
CA ARG A 265 -8.71 -17.22 10.92
C ARG A 265 -8.75 -17.91 9.55
N ALA A 266 -9.90 -17.84 8.88
CA ALA A 266 -10.15 -18.49 7.61
C ALA A 266 -9.48 -17.76 6.43
N PHE A 267 -9.15 -18.51 5.38
CA PHE A 267 -8.76 -17.95 4.11
C PHE A 267 -9.96 -17.24 3.44
N LYS A 268 -9.65 -16.19 2.69
CA LYS A 268 -10.57 -15.70 1.66
C LYS A 268 -10.87 -16.82 0.69
N TYR A 269 -12.08 -16.82 0.16
CA TYR A 269 -12.48 -17.82 -0.82
C TYR A 269 -11.53 -17.81 -2.02
N ALA A 270 -11.10 -18.99 -2.45
CA ALA A 270 -10.40 -19.19 -3.70
C ALA A 270 -11.02 -20.38 -4.44
N PRO A 271 -11.08 -20.33 -5.79
CA PRO A 271 -11.60 -21.43 -6.58
C PRO A 271 -10.70 -22.68 -6.51
N THR A 272 -9.42 -22.47 -6.21
CA THR A 272 -8.41 -23.52 -6.06
C THR A 272 -7.54 -23.21 -4.84
N TYR A 273 -7.26 -24.24 -4.02
CA TYR A 273 -6.30 -24.20 -2.91
C TYR A 273 -5.18 -25.21 -3.16
N HIS A 274 -3.96 -24.83 -2.80
CA HIS A 274 -2.81 -25.73 -2.86
C HIS A 274 -2.49 -26.22 -1.44
N LEU A 275 -2.54 -27.52 -1.19
CA LEU A 275 -2.26 -28.12 0.12
C LEU A 275 -0.85 -28.70 0.11
N THR A 276 0.03 -28.25 1.01
CA THR A 276 1.40 -28.74 1.10
C THR A 276 1.60 -29.48 2.42
N PHE A 277 1.85 -30.79 2.36
CA PHE A 277 2.16 -31.62 3.53
C PHE A 277 3.67 -31.80 3.67
N SER A 278 4.22 -31.41 4.81
CA SER A 278 5.67 -31.36 5.04
C SER A 278 6.06 -32.17 6.27
N LEU A 279 7.03 -33.06 6.13
CA LEU A 279 7.63 -33.79 7.24
C LEU A 279 8.98 -33.18 7.61
N PHE A 280 9.08 -32.59 8.81
CA PHE A 280 10.27 -31.93 9.31
C PHE A 280 10.86 -32.73 10.48
N THR A 281 12.16 -33.01 10.42
CA THR A 281 12.90 -33.67 11.50
C THR A 281 14.27 -33.01 11.68
N PRO A 282 14.77 -32.82 12.91
CA PRO A 282 16.10 -32.27 13.17
C PRO A 282 17.23 -33.27 12.89
N THR A 283 16.90 -34.53 12.58
CA THR A 283 17.90 -35.58 12.30
C THR A 283 17.75 -36.15 10.88
N ALA A 284 18.53 -37.18 10.54
CA ALA A 284 18.40 -37.91 9.27
C ALA A 284 17.19 -38.87 9.24
N VAL A 285 16.48 -39.02 10.37
CA VAL A 285 15.39 -39.99 10.56
C VAL A 285 14.21 -39.29 11.25
N PRO A 286 12.95 -39.53 10.84
CA PRO A 286 12.55 -40.28 9.65
C PRO A 286 12.89 -39.52 8.35
N SER A 287 13.36 -40.24 7.33
CA SER A 287 13.60 -39.69 6.00
C SER A 287 12.52 -40.05 4.98
N ASP A 288 11.59 -40.90 5.38
CA ASP A 288 10.50 -41.36 4.54
C ASP A 288 9.21 -41.53 5.36
N TRP A 289 8.08 -41.58 4.67
CA TRP A 289 6.75 -41.64 5.25
C TRP A 289 5.74 -42.15 4.23
N ALA A 290 4.81 -42.99 4.68
CA ALA A 290 3.74 -43.55 3.83
C ALA A 290 2.61 -42.54 3.54
N ILE A 291 2.96 -41.30 3.20
CA ILE A 291 2.05 -40.16 3.11
C ILE A 291 0.99 -40.33 2.02
N GLU A 292 1.33 -40.87 0.85
CA GLU A 292 0.38 -41.07 -0.24
C GLU A 292 -0.80 -41.97 0.18
N SER A 293 -0.48 -43.09 0.85
CA SER A 293 -1.48 -44.02 1.36
C SER A 293 -2.30 -43.43 2.53
N ALA A 294 -1.70 -42.54 3.33
CA ALA A 294 -2.37 -41.87 4.44
C ALA A 294 -3.31 -40.77 3.95
N LEU A 295 -2.90 -39.96 2.96
CA LEU A 295 -3.73 -38.94 2.34
C LEU A 295 -4.94 -39.57 1.66
N LYS A 296 -4.74 -40.65 0.90
CA LYS A 296 -5.82 -41.37 0.21
C LYS A 296 -6.91 -41.89 1.14
N GLU A 297 -6.56 -42.38 2.33
CA GLU A 297 -7.56 -42.90 3.26
C GLU A 297 -8.17 -41.82 4.16
N TYR A 298 -7.35 -40.89 4.65
CA TYR A 298 -7.77 -40.00 5.75
C TYR A 298 -8.13 -38.57 5.30
N VAL A 299 -7.63 -38.11 4.16
CA VAL A 299 -7.79 -36.71 3.70
C VAL A 299 -8.59 -36.63 2.40
N GLU A 300 -8.34 -37.53 1.44
CA GLU A 300 -8.99 -37.53 0.13
C GLU A 300 -10.54 -37.57 0.22
N PRO A 301 -11.20 -38.36 1.10
CA PRO A 301 -12.66 -38.32 1.22
C PRO A 301 -13.20 -36.94 1.61
N LEU A 302 -12.44 -36.18 2.41
CA LEU A 302 -12.80 -34.82 2.78
C LEU A 302 -12.62 -33.84 1.61
N LEU A 303 -11.55 -33.99 0.84
CA LEU A 303 -11.29 -33.16 -0.35
C LEU A 303 -12.34 -33.41 -1.44
N GLU A 304 -12.76 -34.66 -1.61
CA GLU A 304 -13.87 -35.03 -2.50
C GLU A 304 -15.17 -34.35 -2.07
N ALA A 305 -15.50 -34.38 -0.77
CA ALA A 305 -16.68 -33.69 -0.25
C ALA A 305 -16.62 -32.16 -0.42
N LEU A 306 -15.44 -31.55 -0.32
CA LEU A 306 -15.20 -30.12 -0.51
C LEU A 306 -15.07 -29.70 -1.98
N SER A 307 -14.91 -30.65 -2.91
CA SER A 307 -14.63 -30.39 -4.33
C SER A 307 -15.74 -29.60 -5.04
N THR A 308 -16.97 -29.70 -4.52
CA THR A 308 -18.14 -28.92 -4.96
C THR A 308 -17.99 -27.42 -4.69
N ILE A 309 -17.20 -27.05 -3.69
CA ILE A 309 -16.98 -25.67 -3.24
C ILE A 309 -15.68 -25.10 -3.85
N SER A 310 -14.57 -25.84 -3.74
CA SER A 310 -13.23 -25.45 -4.21
C SER A 310 -12.44 -26.64 -4.70
N LYS A 311 -11.51 -26.42 -5.64
CA LYS A 311 -10.57 -27.44 -6.11
C LYS A 311 -9.34 -27.48 -5.20
N PHE A 312 -8.73 -28.65 -5.05
CA PHE A 312 -7.53 -28.83 -4.24
C PHE A 312 -6.44 -29.51 -5.06
N THR A 313 -5.20 -29.05 -4.92
CA THR A 313 -4.01 -29.81 -5.32
C THR A 313 -3.23 -30.16 -4.08
N VAL A 314 -2.50 -31.27 -4.12
CA VAL A 314 -1.72 -31.74 -2.97
C VAL A 314 -0.26 -31.92 -3.37
N ASP A 315 0.63 -31.25 -2.64
CA ASP A 315 2.07 -31.37 -2.74
C ASP A 315 2.60 -31.96 -1.42
N THR A 316 3.67 -32.76 -1.50
CA THR A 316 4.31 -33.36 -0.31
C THR A 316 5.81 -33.09 -0.32
N GLN A 317 6.39 -32.83 0.86
CA GLN A 317 7.83 -32.63 1.00
C GLN A 317 8.38 -33.23 2.30
N VAL A 318 9.67 -33.56 2.30
CA VAL A 318 10.42 -34.01 3.48
C VAL A 318 11.63 -33.10 3.66
N GLN A 319 11.77 -32.50 4.84
CA GLN A 319 12.91 -31.68 5.20
C GLN A 319 13.66 -32.33 6.36
N LEU A 320 14.87 -32.80 6.06
CA LEU A 320 15.81 -33.30 7.05
C LEU A 320 16.61 -32.15 7.67
N TYR A 321 17.11 -32.39 8.89
CA TYR A 321 17.89 -31.42 9.66
C TYR A 321 17.17 -30.08 9.90
N ALA A 322 15.84 -30.12 9.97
CA ALA A 322 15.00 -29.01 10.36
C ALA A 322 15.08 -28.80 11.89
N THR A 323 16.04 -27.99 12.34
CA THR A 323 16.14 -27.61 13.75
C THR A 323 15.10 -26.55 14.09
N ILE A 324 14.71 -26.49 15.37
CA ILE A 324 13.83 -25.44 15.88
C ILE A 324 14.52 -24.08 15.71
N SER A 325 13.77 -23.08 15.26
CA SER A 325 14.30 -21.75 14.99
C SER A 325 15.06 -21.18 16.20
N PRO A 326 16.26 -20.60 16.00
CA PRO A 326 17.00 -19.93 17.08
C PRO A 326 16.31 -18.65 17.55
N SER A 327 15.31 -18.14 16.81
CA SER A 327 14.52 -16.96 17.16
C SER A 327 13.46 -17.23 18.23
N ILE A 328 13.20 -18.51 18.57
CA ILE A 328 12.33 -18.88 19.69
C ILE A 328 13.12 -19.56 20.80
N ARG A 329 12.56 -19.55 22.02
CA ARG A 329 13.16 -20.24 23.15
C ARG A 329 13.20 -21.74 22.86
N GLN A 330 14.34 -22.35 23.17
CA GLN A 330 14.52 -23.78 22.98
C GLN A 330 13.62 -24.55 23.96
N PRO A 331 13.19 -25.78 23.60
CA PRO A 331 12.37 -26.61 24.49
C PRO A 331 12.99 -26.77 25.88
N GLU A 332 12.16 -26.67 26.92
CA GLU A 332 12.57 -26.86 28.32
C GLU A 332 12.01 -28.19 28.84
N TYR A 333 12.83 -28.97 29.53
CA TYR A 333 12.37 -30.21 30.15
C TYR A 333 11.54 -29.90 31.40
N ASP A 334 10.30 -30.39 31.42
CA ASP A 334 9.39 -30.24 32.55
C ASP A 334 9.35 -31.54 33.36
N GLU A 335 9.87 -31.49 34.59
CA GLU A 335 9.95 -32.66 35.48
C GLU A 335 8.57 -33.16 35.92
N GLU A 336 7.55 -32.29 35.98
CA GLU A 336 6.20 -32.68 36.39
C GLU A 336 5.47 -33.43 35.26
N ALA A 337 5.71 -33.03 34.01
CA ALA A 337 5.11 -33.64 32.83
C ALA A 337 5.94 -34.78 32.22
N ASN A 338 7.17 -34.99 32.71
CA ASN A 338 8.16 -35.94 32.17
C ASN A 338 8.32 -35.82 30.64
N ALA A 339 8.34 -34.58 30.15
CA ALA A 339 8.32 -34.24 28.73
C ALA A 339 9.03 -32.91 28.46
N TRP A 340 9.55 -32.74 27.24
CA TRP A 340 10.02 -31.45 26.76
C TRP A 340 8.83 -30.56 26.38
N THR A 341 8.90 -29.28 26.72
CA THR A 341 7.77 -28.37 26.56
C THR A 341 8.09 -27.15 25.69
N LEU A 342 7.15 -26.80 24.81
CA LEU A 342 7.12 -25.54 24.06
C LEU A 342 6.08 -24.59 24.67
N ARG A 343 6.41 -23.30 24.76
CA ARG A 343 5.49 -22.29 25.29
C ARG A 343 4.54 -21.80 24.19
N LYS A 344 3.30 -21.49 24.58
CA LYS A 344 2.28 -20.97 23.66
C LYS A 344 2.70 -19.68 22.94
N GLU A 345 3.46 -18.82 23.62
CA GLU A 345 3.94 -17.53 23.10
C GLU A 345 4.91 -17.68 21.93
N ASP A 346 5.62 -18.81 21.86
CA ASP A 346 6.67 -19.07 20.88
C ASP A 346 6.14 -19.80 19.61
N LEU A 347 4.88 -20.23 19.61
CA LEU A 347 4.31 -21.07 18.53
C LEU A 347 4.22 -20.36 17.18
N SER A 348 4.04 -19.03 17.16
CA SER A 348 4.03 -18.26 15.91
C SER A 348 5.43 -18.10 15.31
N GLY A 349 6.48 -18.16 16.14
CA GLY A 349 7.88 -18.12 15.70
C GLY A 349 8.48 -19.50 15.43
N PHE A 350 7.74 -20.59 15.69
CA PHE A 350 8.18 -21.96 15.42
C PHE A 350 8.53 -22.18 13.95
N ILE A 351 7.82 -21.49 13.04
CA ILE A 351 8.02 -21.61 11.61
C ILE A 351 8.97 -20.51 11.15
N ASN A 352 10.17 -20.92 10.72
CA ASN A 352 11.13 -20.01 10.14
C ASN A 352 11.21 -20.21 8.63
N ALA A 353 10.50 -19.37 7.86
CA ALA A 353 10.54 -19.43 6.40
C ALA A 353 11.92 -19.14 5.78
N ALA A 354 12.85 -18.55 6.55
CA ALA A 354 14.23 -18.32 6.11
C ALA A 354 15.12 -19.56 6.25
N GLU A 355 14.81 -20.46 7.20
CA GLU A 355 15.58 -21.69 7.46
C GLU A 355 14.89 -22.94 6.89
N TRP A 356 13.57 -22.93 6.74
CA TRP A 356 12.79 -24.01 6.16
C TRP A 356 12.27 -23.57 4.78
N PRO A 357 12.94 -23.94 3.68
CA PRO A 357 12.46 -23.62 2.34
C PRO A 357 11.18 -24.40 2.07
N LEU A 358 10.03 -23.78 2.33
CA LEU A 358 8.73 -24.33 1.95
C LEU A 358 8.63 -24.23 0.43
N SER A 359 8.42 -25.37 -0.24
CA SER A 359 8.24 -25.39 -1.70
C SER A 359 6.95 -24.61 -2.05
N PRO A 360 7.05 -23.45 -2.72
CA PRO A 360 5.85 -22.72 -3.12
C PRO A 360 5.15 -23.50 -4.24
N SER A 361 3.85 -23.75 -4.10
CA SER A 361 3.06 -24.38 -5.16
C SER A 361 3.01 -23.47 -6.40
N ILE A 362 3.21 -24.06 -7.58
CA ILE A 362 3.17 -23.35 -8.86
C ILE A 362 1.73 -23.36 -9.36
N GLY A 363 1.02 -22.25 -9.21
CA GLY A 363 -0.38 -22.18 -9.64
C GLY A 363 -1.11 -20.90 -9.20
N ALA A 364 -2.38 -20.79 -9.58
CA ALA A 364 -3.27 -19.71 -9.15
C ALA A 364 -4.07 -20.17 -7.92
N GLY A 365 -3.84 -19.53 -6.78
CA GLY A 365 -4.54 -19.81 -5.53
C GLY A 365 -3.63 -19.71 -4.30
N PRO A 366 -4.18 -19.58 -3.08
CA PRO A 366 -3.39 -19.59 -1.86
C PRO A 366 -2.90 -21.01 -1.49
N THR A 367 -1.73 -21.07 -0.87
CA THR A 367 -1.13 -22.31 -0.33
C THR A 367 -1.45 -22.47 1.15
N VAL A 368 -1.91 -23.66 1.54
CA VAL A 368 -2.18 -24.09 2.91
C VAL A 368 -1.11 -25.10 3.33
N ASN A 369 -0.36 -24.78 4.38
CA ASN A 369 0.79 -25.57 4.81
C ASN A 369 0.44 -26.48 5.99
N PHE A 370 0.67 -27.78 5.87
CA PHE A 370 0.53 -28.73 6.97
C PHE A 370 1.89 -29.34 7.30
N VAL A 371 2.38 -29.09 8.51
CA VAL A 371 3.73 -29.50 8.93
C VAL A 371 3.62 -30.52 10.05
N ILE A 372 4.19 -31.70 9.82
CA ILE A 372 4.47 -32.69 10.86
C ILE A 372 5.92 -32.48 11.31
N TYR A 373 6.11 -32.16 12.58
CA TYR A 373 7.41 -32.09 13.20
C TYR A 373 7.66 -33.34 14.07
N VAL A 374 8.71 -34.09 13.77
CA VAL A 374 9.16 -35.20 14.60
C VAL A 374 10.38 -34.74 15.40
N PRO A 375 10.30 -34.67 16.75
CA PRO A 375 11.43 -34.21 17.56
C PRO A 375 12.59 -35.20 17.53
N SER A 376 13.78 -34.75 17.91
CA SER A 376 14.94 -35.64 18.07
C SER A 376 14.67 -36.65 19.20
N PRO A 377 15.28 -37.85 19.16
CA PRO A 377 15.13 -38.84 20.23
C PRO A 377 15.51 -38.31 21.62
N ASP A 378 16.45 -37.37 21.68
CA ASP A 378 16.94 -36.75 22.93
C ASP A 378 15.98 -35.69 23.47
N GLN A 379 15.08 -35.16 22.62
CA GLN A 379 14.09 -34.13 22.95
C GLN A 379 12.65 -34.64 22.85
N GLY A 380 12.44 -35.97 22.86
CA GLY A 380 11.14 -36.61 22.85
C GLY A 380 10.77 -37.19 24.22
N PRO A 381 9.49 -37.15 24.65
CA PRO A 381 8.35 -36.54 23.98
C PRO A 381 8.33 -35.01 24.11
N LEU A 382 7.94 -34.32 23.03
CA LEU A 382 7.80 -32.86 22.96
C LEU A 382 6.30 -32.48 22.94
N VAL A 383 5.88 -31.59 23.83
CA VAL A 383 4.47 -31.17 23.99
C VAL A 383 4.34 -29.65 24.12
N VAL A 384 3.19 -29.08 23.79
CA VAL A 384 2.91 -27.65 23.99
C VAL A 384 2.31 -27.43 25.38
N LYS A 385 2.95 -26.55 26.18
CA LYS A 385 2.48 -26.16 27.51
C LYS A 385 1.30 -25.19 27.40
N VAL A 386 0.10 -25.69 27.69
CA VAL A 386 -1.14 -24.91 27.79
C VAL A 386 -1.71 -25.09 29.20
N LYS A 387 -2.23 -24.01 29.80
CA LYS A 387 -2.64 -23.95 31.22
C LYS A 387 -3.66 -25.00 31.69
N GLU A 388 -4.35 -25.70 30.78
CA GLU A 388 -5.46 -26.60 31.15
C GLU A 388 -5.43 -27.99 30.50
N ASN A 389 -4.54 -28.26 29.52
CA ASN A 389 -4.23 -29.60 28.97
C ASN A 389 -3.11 -29.45 27.91
N GLY A 390 -2.04 -30.25 27.98
CA GLY A 390 -0.98 -30.25 26.97
C GLY A 390 -1.51 -30.62 25.58
N GLY A 391 -1.13 -29.86 24.55
CA GLY A 391 -1.55 -30.10 23.16
C GLY A 391 -0.36 -30.41 22.25
N ASN A 392 -0.57 -31.19 21.19
CA ASN A 392 0.48 -31.54 20.23
C ASN A 392 0.29 -30.89 18.85
N SER A 393 -0.71 -30.01 18.69
CA SER A 393 -0.95 -29.32 17.41
C SER A 393 -1.57 -27.95 17.60
N TRP A 394 -1.26 -27.03 16.69
CA TRP A 394 -1.85 -25.70 16.65
C TRP A 394 -2.09 -25.25 15.20
N LEU A 395 -2.96 -24.27 15.04
CA LEU A 395 -3.25 -23.64 13.75
C LEU A 395 -2.67 -22.23 13.70
N ILE A 396 -2.06 -21.88 12.57
CA ILE A 396 -1.66 -20.51 12.24
C ILE A 396 -2.70 -19.93 11.26
N PRO A 397 -3.40 -18.84 11.63
CA PRO A 397 -4.38 -18.16 10.79
C PRO A 397 -3.88 -17.86 9.37
N GLN A 398 -4.70 -18.15 8.35
CA GLN A 398 -4.39 -17.88 6.93
C GLN A 398 -3.04 -18.43 6.45
N TRP A 399 -2.52 -19.47 7.11
CA TRP A 399 -1.25 -20.09 6.73
C TRP A 399 -1.36 -21.61 6.71
N GLY A 400 -1.87 -22.24 7.76
CA GLY A 400 -1.78 -23.69 7.89
C GLY A 400 -1.79 -24.23 9.31
N GLY A 401 -1.37 -25.49 9.43
CA GLY A 401 -1.36 -26.27 10.67
C GLY A 401 -0.01 -26.90 10.97
N VAL A 402 0.34 -26.97 12.24
CA VAL A 402 1.55 -27.68 12.70
C VAL A 402 1.16 -28.71 13.75
N LEU A 403 1.75 -29.90 13.64
CA LEU A 403 1.56 -30.99 14.59
C LEU A 403 2.90 -31.63 14.94
N ILE A 404 3.12 -31.83 16.23
CA ILE A 404 4.26 -32.55 16.79
C ILE A 404 3.86 -34.01 16.93
N LEU A 405 4.57 -34.87 16.21
CA LEU A 405 4.35 -36.32 16.24
C LEU A 405 5.44 -36.96 17.09
N ASN A 406 5.06 -37.46 18.26
CA ASN A 406 5.93 -38.21 19.16
C ASN A 406 5.81 -39.71 18.87
N PRO A 407 6.80 -40.36 18.23
CA PRO A 407 6.72 -41.79 17.94
C PRO A 407 6.93 -42.61 19.21
N GLU A 408 6.33 -43.80 19.28
CA GLU A 408 6.48 -44.71 20.43
C GLU A 408 7.94 -45.17 20.60
N SER A 409 8.34 -45.44 21.84
CA SER A 409 9.69 -45.85 22.25
C SER A 409 10.06 -47.23 21.68
N GLY A 410 10.42 -47.24 20.39
CA GLY A 410 10.68 -48.43 19.57
C GLY A 410 10.63 -48.12 18.06
N GLN A 411 9.76 -47.19 17.65
CA GLN A 411 9.68 -46.67 16.28
C GLN A 411 10.69 -45.54 15.99
N ASN A 412 11.32 -44.95 17.01
CA ASN A 412 12.32 -43.87 16.90
C ASN A 412 13.57 -44.23 16.08
N LYS A 413 13.75 -45.50 15.70
CA LYS A 413 14.85 -45.98 14.84
C LYS A 413 14.41 -46.34 13.42
N THR A 414 13.11 -46.26 13.11
CA THR A 414 12.60 -46.63 11.79
C THR A 414 12.76 -45.47 10.82
N THR A 415 13.31 -45.74 9.64
CA THR A 415 13.56 -44.74 8.58
C THR A 415 12.26 -44.18 8.01
N THR A 416 11.19 -44.97 8.04
CA THR A 416 9.90 -44.67 7.40
C THR A 416 8.76 -44.62 8.42
N LEU A 417 7.98 -43.54 8.43
CA LEU A 417 6.74 -43.46 9.22
C LEU A 417 5.61 -44.26 8.55
N SER A 418 4.96 -45.14 9.33
CA SER A 418 3.83 -45.93 8.85
C SER A 418 2.55 -45.08 8.72
N LYS A 419 1.62 -45.57 7.90
CA LYS A 419 0.30 -44.96 7.72
C LYS A 419 -0.48 -44.82 9.03
N ASP A 420 -0.41 -45.82 9.91
CA ASP A 420 -1.11 -45.82 11.20
C ASP A 420 -0.54 -44.74 12.14
N THR A 421 0.77 -44.54 12.12
CA THR A 421 1.44 -43.48 12.91
C THR A 421 1.05 -42.08 12.41
N LEU A 422 0.75 -41.92 11.11
CA LEU A 422 0.30 -40.64 10.52
C LEU A 422 -1.18 -40.33 10.77
N ARG A 423 -2.00 -41.32 11.15
CA ARG A 423 -3.46 -41.16 11.30
C ARG A 423 -3.86 -39.97 12.19
N PRO A 424 -3.29 -39.78 13.41
CA PRO A 424 -3.67 -38.65 14.26
C PRO A 424 -3.34 -37.30 13.61
N ALA A 425 -2.23 -37.24 12.86
CA ALA A 425 -1.82 -36.03 12.15
C ALA A 425 -2.80 -35.67 11.03
N MET A 426 -3.17 -36.65 10.21
CA MET A 426 -4.10 -36.44 9.09
C MET A 426 -5.50 -36.01 9.58
N LEU A 427 -6.00 -36.60 10.67
CA LEU A 427 -7.28 -36.21 11.27
C LEU A 427 -7.23 -34.79 11.85
N SER A 428 -6.12 -34.41 12.50
CA SER A 428 -5.95 -33.04 13.00
C SER A 428 -5.90 -32.02 11.86
N PHE A 429 -5.13 -32.30 10.81
CA PHE A 429 -5.05 -31.44 9.62
C PHE A 429 -6.38 -31.34 8.89
N SER A 430 -7.18 -32.41 8.84
CA SER A 430 -8.53 -32.39 8.29
C SER A 430 -9.44 -31.40 9.04
N ASN A 431 -9.45 -31.44 10.38
CA ASN A 431 -10.21 -30.48 11.19
C ASN A 431 -9.70 -29.04 11.03
N GLN A 432 -8.38 -28.88 10.99
CA GLN A 432 -7.72 -27.60 10.77
C GLN A 432 -8.03 -27.01 9.39
N LEU A 433 -8.09 -27.84 8.35
CA LEU A 433 -8.51 -27.45 7.01
C LEU A 433 -9.94 -26.93 7.01
N LEU A 434 -10.88 -27.62 7.68
CA LEU A 434 -12.27 -27.15 7.79
C LEU A 434 -12.36 -25.77 8.46
N ALA A 435 -11.59 -25.56 9.54
CA ALA A 435 -11.51 -24.25 10.20
C ALA A 435 -10.89 -23.17 9.31
N LEU A 436 -9.85 -23.50 8.54
CA LEU A 436 -9.19 -22.59 7.59
C LEU A 436 -10.07 -22.25 6.38
N LEU A 437 -10.97 -23.14 5.97
CA LEU A 437 -11.96 -22.87 4.93
C LEU A 437 -13.18 -22.11 5.47
N GLY A 438 -13.27 -21.96 6.80
CA GLY A 438 -14.33 -21.22 7.47
C GLY A 438 -15.63 -22.01 7.63
N LEU A 439 -15.58 -23.34 7.72
CA LEU A 439 -16.77 -24.12 8.06
C LEU A 439 -17.26 -23.77 9.48
N PRO A 440 -18.58 -23.79 9.70
CA PRO A 440 -19.15 -23.68 11.04
C PRO A 440 -18.77 -24.89 11.93
N GLU A 441 -18.86 -24.70 13.25
CA GLU A 441 -18.57 -25.78 14.21
C GLU A 441 -19.81 -26.63 14.51
N SER A 442 -21.01 -26.05 14.40
CA SER A 442 -22.32 -26.69 14.55
C SER A 442 -23.14 -26.60 13.24
N PRO A 443 -24.05 -27.54 12.97
CA PRO A 443 -24.28 -28.80 13.69
C PRO A 443 -23.23 -29.87 13.38
N ALA A 444 -23.20 -30.96 14.15
CA ALA A 444 -22.18 -32.01 14.01
C ALA A 444 -22.13 -32.65 12.60
N SER A 445 -23.27 -32.68 11.89
CA SER A 445 -23.40 -33.23 10.54
C SER A 445 -22.54 -32.46 9.53
N LEU A 446 -21.54 -33.13 8.95
CA LEU A 446 -20.64 -32.51 7.96
C LEU A 446 -21.40 -32.04 6.69
N PRO A 447 -22.32 -32.84 6.10
CA PRO A 447 -23.11 -32.38 4.95
C PRO A 447 -23.88 -31.09 5.19
N LEU A 448 -24.45 -30.90 6.39
CA LEU A 448 -25.15 -29.65 6.74
C LEU A 448 -24.18 -28.47 6.77
N ARG A 449 -23.02 -28.63 7.41
CA ARG A 449 -21.99 -27.58 7.48
C ARG A 449 -21.43 -27.20 6.10
N LEU A 450 -21.26 -28.16 5.20
CA LEU A 450 -20.87 -27.91 3.80
C LEU A 450 -21.94 -27.15 3.02
N SER A 451 -23.20 -27.53 3.23
CA SER A 451 -24.36 -26.84 2.64
C SER A 451 -24.45 -25.39 3.13
N THR A 452 -24.23 -25.16 4.43
CA THR A 452 -24.13 -23.83 5.04
C THR A 452 -23.00 -23.02 4.42
N LEU A 453 -21.80 -23.60 4.30
CA LEU A 453 -20.66 -22.91 3.69
C LEU A 453 -20.95 -22.52 2.25
N THR A 454 -21.58 -23.39 1.47
CA THR A 454 -21.97 -23.11 0.08
C THR A 454 -22.85 -21.86 -0.02
N ARG A 455 -23.87 -21.74 0.86
CA ARG A 455 -24.76 -20.57 0.92
C ARG A 455 -24.03 -19.29 1.33
N VAL A 456 -23.23 -19.36 2.39
CA VAL A 456 -22.45 -18.22 2.89
C VAL A 456 -21.44 -17.73 1.85
N ARG A 457 -20.78 -18.65 1.14
CA ARG A 457 -19.83 -18.31 0.06
C ARG A 457 -20.52 -17.71 -1.15
N ALA A 458 -21.66 -18.25 -1.58
CA ALA A 458 -22.45 -17.68 -2.67
C ALA A 458 -22.84 -16.21 -2.36
N ALA A 459 -23.31 -15.95 -1.13
CA ALA A 459 -23.65 -14.61 -0.69
C ALA A 459 -22.43 -13.68 -0.64
N SER A 460 -21.33 -14.14 -0.02
CA SER A 460 -20.10 -13.35 0.11
C SER A 460 -19.49 -12.97 -1.25
N LEU A 461 -19.49 -13.88 -2.22
CA LEU A 461 -18.98 -13.62 -3.56
C LEU A 461 -19.89 -12.68 -4.35
N LEU A 462 -21.21 -12.83 -4.21
CA LEU A 462 -22.17 -11.92 -4.82
C LEU A 462 -21.95 -10.47 -4.32
N PHE A 463 -21.77 -10.29 -3.01
CA PHE A 463 -21.49 -8.97 -2.44
C PHE A 463 -20.13 -8.42 -2.89
N SER A 464 -19.08 -9.25 -2.88
CA SER A 464 -17.74 -8.84 -3.34
C SER A 464 -17.76 -8.37 -4.79
N ALA A 465 -18.38 -9.15 -5.69
CA ALA A 465 -18.43 -8.85 -7.12
C ALA A 465 -19.21 -7.57 -7.39
N SER A 466 -20.36 -7.39 -6.71
CA SER A 466 -21.17 -6.17 -6.82
C SER A 466 -20.41 -4.93 -6.33
N SER A 467 -19.63 -5.05 -5.25
CA SER A 467 -18.83 -3.96 -4.69
C SER A 467 -17.68 -3.57 -5.63
N THR A 468 -16.97 -4.56 -6.19
CA THR A 468 -15.91 -4.37 -7.20
C THR A 468 -16.47 -3.68 -8.45
N LEU A 469 -17.66 -4.08 -8.90
CA LEU A 469 -18.35 -3.45 -10.03
C LEU A 469 -18.70 -1.97 -9.73
N GLY A 470 -19.21 -1.68 -8.53
CA GLY A 470 -19.46 -0.31 -8.09
C GLY A 470 -18.20 0.55 -7.99
N ALA A 471 -17.08 -0.04 -7.55
CA ALA A 471 -15.78 0.62 -7.55
C ALA A 471 -15.31 0.96 -8.97
N LEU A 472 -15.46 0.03 -9.93
CA LEU A 472 -15.16 0.28 -11.34
C LEU A 472 -16.04 1.39 -11.93
N ALA A 473 -17.33 1.43 -11.60
CA ALA A 473 -18.23 2.49 -12.03
C ALA A 473 -17.82 3.88 -11.49
N ARG A 474 -17.41 3.96 -10.22
CA ARG A 474 -16.91 5.22 -9.63
C ARG A 474 -15.59 5.66 -10.28
N LEU A 475 -14.67 4.73 -10.50
CA LEU A 475 -13.37 4.98 -11.14
C LEU A 475 -13.55 5.54 -12.57
N THR A 476 -14.39 4.88 -13.37
CA THR A 476 -14.66 5.29 -14.76
C THR A 476 -15.41 6.62 -14.88
N GLN A 477 -16.15 7.03 -13.85
CA GLN A 477 -16.76 8.36 -13.78
C GLN A 477 -15.77 9.45 -13.37
N GLN A 478 -14.90 9.17 -12.40
CA GLN A 478 -13.87 10.13 -11.97
C GLN A 478 -12.80 10.36 -13.05
N LEU A 479 -12.49 9.34 -13.84
CA LEU A 479 -11.48 9.39 -14.90
C LEU A 479 -12.14 9.35 -16.29
N SER A 480 -12.70 10.48 -16.73
CA SER A 480 -13.44 10.57 -18.01
C SER A 480 -12.60 10.26 -19.26
N SER A 481 -11.27 10.36 -19.17
CA SER A 481 -10.30 10.11 -20.25
C SER A 481 -9.71 8.69 -20.26
N ILE A 482 -10.13 7.79 -19.35
CA ILE A 482 -9.63 6.42 -19.32
C ILE A 482 -10.13 5.64 -20.55
N ALA A 483 -9.21 4.95 -21.23
CA ALA A 483 -9.58 4.00 -22.28
C ALA A 483 -10.36 2.84 -21.65
N ILE A 484 -11.50 2.50 -22.23
CA ILE A 484 -12.28 1.33 -21.83
C ILE A 484 -12.31 0.39 -23.03
N PRO A 485 -11.52 -0.71 -23.00
CA PRO A 485 -11.53 -1.70 -24.06
C PRO A 485 -12.84 -2.51 -24.07
N ASP A 486 -13.14 -3.13 -25.21
CA ASP A 486 -14.29 -4.04 -25.32
C ASP A 486 -14.15 -5.26 -24.42
N SER A 487 -12.92 -5.68 -24.05
CA SER A 487 -12.70 -6.76 -23.07
C SER A 487 -13.31 -6.42 -21.72
N VAL A 488 -13.16 -5.18 -21.25
CA VAL A 488 -13.71 -4.70 -19.97
C VAL A 488 -15.23 -4.59 -20.05
N ALA A 489 -15.76 -4.07 -21.16
CA ALA A 489 -17.21 -4.04 -21.35
C ALA A 489 -17.83 -5.44 -21.38
N GLY A 490 -17.19 -6.40 -22.05
CA GLY A 490 -17.59 -7.80 -22.04
C GLY A 490 -17.53 -8.44 -20.67
N SER A 491 -16.46 -8.20 -19.90
CA SER A 491 -16.35 -8.69 -18.51
C SER A 491 -17.37 -8.04 -17.58
N VAL A 492 -17.69 -6.75 -17.75
CA VAL A 492 -18.76 -6.06 -17.00
C VAL A 492 -20.13 -6.64 -17.32
N ASP A 493 -20.44 -6.89 -18.59
CA ASP A 493 -21.70 -7.51 -19.00
C ASP A 493 -21.82 -8.94 -18.45
N ALA A 494 -20.77 -9.75 -18.59
CA ALA A 494 -20.71 -11.10 -18.01
C ALA A 494 -20.87 -11.08 -16.49
N THR A 495 -20.26 -10.11 -15.81
CA THR A 495 -20.41 -9.91 -14.35
C THR A 495 -21.87 -9.64 -14.00
N ILE A 496 -22.55 -8.71 -14.68
CA ILE A 496 -23.95 -8.36 -14.42
C ILE A 496 -24.88 -9.54 -14.70
N GLN A 497 -24.68 -10.25 -15.81
CA GLN A 497 -25.48 -11.43 -16.16
C GLN A 497 -25.35 -12.55 -15.12
N HIS A 498 -24.13 -12.82 -14.68
CA HIS A 498 -23.88 -13.85 -13.66
C HIS A 498 -24.30 -13.40 -12.26
N LEU A 499 -24.22 -12.11 -11.91
CA LEU A 499 -24.82 -11.58 -10.69
C LEU A 499 -26.34 -11.76 -10.69
N GLY A 500 -27.01 -11.47 -11.80
CA GLY A 500 -28.45 -11.71 -11.98
C GLY A 500 -28.80 -13.19 -11.81
N SER A 501 -28.08 -14.06 -12.52
CA SER A 501 -28.28 -15.51 -12.46
C SER A 501 -28.02 -16.07 -11.05
N ALA A 502 -27.00 -15.57 -10.35
CA ALA A 502 -26.71 -15.95 -8.98
C ALA A 502 -27.83 -15.49 -8.03
N CYS A 503 -28.35 -14.28 -8.18
CA CYS A 503 -29.46 -13.77 -7.39
C CYS A 503 -30.74 -14.60 -7.59
N ASP A 504 -31.09 -14.87 -8.84
CA ASP A 504 -32.26 -15.68 -9.20
C ASP A 504 -32.14 -17.11 -8.66
N ALA A 505 -30.94 -17.69 -8.73
CA ALA A 505 -30.66 -19.01 -8.17
C ALA A 505 -30.79 -19.01 -6.63
N LEU A 506 -30.33 -17.97 -5.93
CA LEU A 506 -30.55 -17.83 -4.49
C LEU A 506 -32.04 -17.77 -4.15
N HIS A 507 -32.83 -16.95 -4.87
CA HIS A 507 -34.29 -16.85 -4.68
C HIS A 507 -35.03 -18.16 -4.93
N LYS A 508 -34.52 -19.02 -5.82
CA LYS A 508 -35.10 -20.34 -6.11
C LYS A 508 -34.63 -21.44 -5.15
N GLY A 509 -33.65 -21.17 -4.29
CA GLY A 509 -33.04 -22.18 -3.42
C GLY A 509 -31.97 -23.05 -4.10
N GLN A 510 -31.53 -22.68 -5.29
CA GLN A 510 -30.54 -23.41 -6.11
C GLN A 510 -29.11 -23.00 -5.75
N PHE A 511 -28.66 -23.37 -4.55
CA PHE A 511 -27.45 -22.79 -3.95
C PHE A 511 -26.13 -23.16 -4.66
N HIS A 512 -26.03 -24.35 -5.27
CA HIS A 512 -24.85 -24.76 -6.02
C HIS A 512 -24.70 -23.93 -7.32
N SER A 513 -25.81 -23.73 -8.04
CA SER A 513 -25.84 -22.87 -9.22
C SER A 513 -25.55 -21.41 -8.86
N ALA A 514 -26.11 -20.93 -7.74
CA ALA A 514 -25.82 -19.60 -7.22
C ALA A 514 -24.32 -19.41 -6.93
N LEU A 515 -23.68 -20.37 -6.26
CA LEU A 515 -22.24 -20.33 -6.00
C LEU A 515 -21.43 -20.32 -7.30
N GLN A 516 -21.79 -21.17 -8.27
CA GLN A 516 -21.10 -21.23 -9.56
C GLN A 516 -21.16 -19.89 -10.30
N HIS A 517 -22.34 -19.28 -10.40
CA HIS A 517 -22.50 -17.98 -11.05
C HIS A 517 -21.80 -16.86 -10.27
N ALA A 518 -21.89 -16.84 -8.95
CA ALA A 518 -21.20 -15.85 -8.11
C ALA A 518 -19.67 -15.92 -8.28
N ARG A 519 -19.09 -17.12 -8.44
CA ARG A 519 -17.64 -17.30 -8.72
C ARG A 519 -17.22 -16.68 -10.05
N ILE A 520 -18.02 -16.90 -11.09
CA ILE A 520 -17.73 -16.35 -12.43
C ILE A 520 -17.87 -14.82 -12.39
N ALA A 521 -18.91 -14.31 -11.73
CA ALA A 521 -19.10 -12.88 -11.54
C ALA A 521 -17.91 -12.23 -10.82
N GLU A 522 -17.41 -12.82 -9.73
CA GLU A 522 -16.24 -12.31 -9.01
C GLU A 522 -14.99 -12.28 -9.90
N THR A 523 -14.76 -13.38 -10.65
CA THR A 523 -13.59 -13.50 -11.53
C THR A 523 -13.60 -12.46 -12.65
N GLU A 524 -14.75 -12.29 -13.31
CA GLU A 524 -14.88 -11.30 -14.39
C GLU A 524 -14.91 -9.85 -13.84
N ALA A 525 -15.43 -9.62 -12.63
CA ALA A 525 -15.38 -8.32 -11.97
C ALA A 525 -13.94 -7.90 -11.63
N GLU A 526 -13.15 -8.79 -11.03
CA GLU A 526 -11.73 -8.54 -10.75
C GLU A 526 -10.93 -8.35 -12.03
N LYS A 527 -11.16 -9.19 -13.04
CA LYS A 527 -10.51 -9.08 -14.35
C LYS A 527 -10.81 -7.73 -15.03
N ALA A 528 -12.07 -7.26 -14.99
CA ALA A 528 -12.44 -5.95 -15.50
C ALA A 528 -11.77 -4.80 -14.72
N PHE A 529 -11.71 -4.92 -13.39
CA PHE A 529 -11.14 -3.89 -12.51
C PHE A 529 -9.62 -3.78 -12.64
N PHE A 530 -8.92 -4.91 -12.79
CA PHE A 530 -7.45 -4.99 -12.89
C PHE A 530 -6.95 -5.15 -14.33
N GLU A 531 -7.77 -4.83 -15.33
CA GLU A 531 -7.37 -4.93 -16.73
C GLU A 531 -6.16 -4.04 -17.02
N ARG A 532 -5.04 -4.66 -17.42
CA ARG A 532 -3.73 -4.00 -17.57
C ARG A 532 -3.75 -2.81 -18.54
N SER A 533 -4.63 -2.86 -19.56
CA SER A 533 -4.75 -1.82 -20.60
C SER A 533 -5.44 -0.55 -20.10
N MET A 534 -6.29 -0.64 -19.07
CA MET A 534 -6.90 0.54 -18.44
C MET A 534 -5.88 1.32 -17.62
N VAL A 535 -4.94 0.64 -16.95
CA VAL A 535 -3.91 1.25 -16.08
C VAL A 535 -2.84 1.98 -16.91
N GLY A 536 -2.43 1.41 -18.05
CA GLY A 536 -1.38 1.98 -18.90
C GLY A 536 -1.77 3.28 -19.63
N MET A 537 -3.07 3.57 -19.81
CA MET A 537 -3.55 4.70 -20.62
C MET A 537 -4.01 5.91 -19.79
N VAL A 538 -3.99 5.82 -18.45
CA VAL A 538 -4.24 6.97 -17.55
C VAL A 538 -3.16 8.07 -17.72
N TYR A 539 -2.02 7.74 -18.34
CA TYR A 539 -0.82 8.57 -18.45
C TYR A 539 -0.76 9.51 -19.67
N PHE A 540 -1.80 9.59 -20.52
CA PHE A 540 -1.78 10.48 -21.69
C PHE A 540 -2.91 11.53 -21.66
N PRO A 541 -2.78 12.59 -20.84
CA PRO A 541 -3.69 13.72 -20.84
C PRO A 541 -3.79 14.38 -22.22
N ASP A 542 -4.97 14.93 -22.58
CA ASP A 542 -5.18 15.57 -23.89
C ASP A 542 -4.23 16.77 -24.10
N GLU A 543 -3.74 17.37 -23.00
CA GLU A 543 -2.73 18.43 -22.99
C GLU A 543 -1.39 17.94 -23.56
N HIS A 544 -1.02 16.69 -23.32
CA HIS A 544 0.19 16.08 -23.91
C HIS A 544 0.01 15.80 -25.40
N LYS A 545 -1.20 15.44 -25.86
CA LYS A 545 -1.47 15.34 -27.31
C LYS A 545 -1.24 16.70 -27.97
N VAL A 546 -1.78 17.78 -27.39
CA VAL A 546 -1.56 19.14 -27.90
C VAL A 546 -0.07 19.52 -27.86
N ALA A 547 0.63 19.25 -26.76
CA ALA A 547 2.05 19.58 -26.61
C ALA A 547 2.98 18.82 -27.59
N VAL A 548 2.61 17.60 -28.01
CA VAL A 548 3.37 16.82 -29.00
C VAL A 548 3.11 17.31 -30.43
N TYR A 549 1.88 17.72 -30.76
CA TYR A 549 1.55 18.24 -32.10
C TYR A 549 1.86 19.73 -32.28
N LEU A 550 1.96 20.52 -31.20
CA LEU A 550 2.22 21.97 -31.26
C LEU A 550 3.58 22.34 -31.89
N PRO A 551 4.69 21.61 -31.66
CA PRO A 551 5.97 21.85 -32.35
C PRO A 551 5.92 21.50 -33.84
N LEU A 552 5.06 20.54 -34.24
CA LEU A 552 4.91 20.10 -35.63
C LEU A 552 4.00 21.06 -36.42
N LEU A 553 2.91 21.51 -35.81
CA LEU A 553 1.92 22.39 -36.43
C LEU A 553 2.21 23.88 -36.21
N GLY A 554 2.84 24.25 -35.10
CA GLY A 554 3.11 25.65 -34.70
C GLY A 554 3.91 26.46 -35.73
N PRO A 555 5.01 25.95 -36.30
CA PRO A 555 5.79 26.66 -37.33
C PRO A 555 5.00 26.93 -38.62
N VAL A 556 3.97 26.14 -38.92
CA VAL A 556 3.10 26.31 -40.09
C VAL A 556 1.87 27.15 -39.75
N ALA A 557 1.28 26.93 -38.57
CA ALA A 557 0.09 27.60 -38.08
C ALA A 557 0.35 29.07 -37.75
N VAL A 558 1.49 29.41 -37.14
CA VAL A 558 1.83 30.79 -36.74
C VAL A 558 1.94 31.73 -37.96
N PRO A 559 2.67 31.39 -39.04
CA PRO A 559 2.67 32.19 -40.26
C PRO A 559 1.31 32.28 -40.95
N LEU A 560 0.51 31.19 -40.96
CA LEU A 560 -0.83 31.17 -41.56
C LEU A 560 -1.85 32.01 -40.78
N LEU A 561 -1.80 31.97 -39.44
CA LEU A 561 -2.60 32.82 -38.54
C LEU A 561 -2.18 34.28 -38.68
N MET A 562 -0.88 34.57 -38.66
CA MET A 562 -0.37 35.94 -38.85
C MET A 562 -0.70 36.48 -40.23
N ALA A 563 -0.63 35.64 -41.28
CA ALA A 563 -1.03 36.01 -42.63
C ALA A 563 -2.55 36.26 -42.72
N GLY A 564 -3.38 35.39 -42.13
CA GLY A 564 -4.82 35.56 -42.07
C GLY A 564 -5.24 36.82 -41.29
N ILE A 565 -4.65 37.04 -40.11
CA ILE A 565 -4.87 38.23 -39.28
C ILE A 565 -4.41 39.50 -40.01
N LYS A 566 -3.25 39.47 -40.67
CA LYS A 566 -2.74 40.62 -41.44
C LYS A 566 -3.63 40.91 -42.65
N GLU A 567 -4.20 39.89 -43.27
CA GLU A 567 -5.12 40.04 -44.40
C GLU A 567 -6.46 40.63 -43.95
N VAL A 568 -7.03 40.13 -42.85
CA VAL A 568 -8.23 40.68 -42.19
C VAL A 568 -7.99 42.12 -41.72
N MET A 569 -6.84 42.39 -41.09
CA MET A 569 -6.45 43.74 -40.70
C MET A 569 -6.25 44.66 -41.91
N SER A 570 -5.74 44.17 -43.04
CA SER A 570 -5.61 44.97 -44.27
C SER A 570 -6.98 45.33 -44.87
N LEU A 571 -7.96 44.41 -44.78
CA LEU A 571 -9.34 44.63 -45.20
C LEU A 571 -10.04 45.64 -44.26
N LEU A 572 -9.72 45.60 -42.95
CA LEU A 572 -10.22 46.55 -41.95
C LEU A 572 -9.51 47.92 -42.01
N GLN A 573 -8.23 47.97 -42.39
CA GLN A 573 -7.45 49.21 -42.54
C GLN A 573 -7.77 49.93 -43.86
N LYS A 574 -8.06 49.21 -44.96
CA LYS A 574 -8.66 49.81 -46.17
C LYS A 574 -10.03 50.45 -45.90
N ARG A 575 -10.69 50.08 -44.80
CA ARG A 575 -11.91 50.76 -44.30
C ARG A 575 -11.61 51.93 -43.34
N LYS A 576 -10.37 52.11 -42.87
CA LYS A 576 -9.98 53.12 -41.86
C LYS A 576 -9.05 54.24 -42.38
N THR A 577 -8.52 54.18 -43.60
CA THR A 577 -7.83 55.31 -44.26
C THR A 577 -8.78 56.35 -44.85
N SER A 578 -9.75 56.77 -44.03
CA SER A 578 -10.54 57.99 -44.22
C SER A 578 -10.82 58.59 -42.83
N CYS A 579 -9.76 59.01 -42.12
CA CYS A 579 -9.84 60.06 -41.10
C CYS A 579 -8.46 60.36 -40.46
N ARG A 580 -8.05 61.64 -40.55
CA ARG A 580 -7.18 62.45 -39.67
C ARG A 580 -5.77 61.91 -39.32
N SER A 581 -4.66 62.58 -39.59
CA SER A 581 -4.21 63.99 -39.43
C SER A 581 -3.99 64.48 -37.99
N GLU A 582 -2.73 64.89 -37.76
CA GLU A 582 -2.21 65.94 -36.86
C GLU A 582 -1.72 65.65 -35.42
N ALA A 583 -0.41 65.97 -35.27
CA ALA A 583 0.29 66.74 -34.21
C ALA A 583 0.48 66.13 -32.81
N ALA A 584 1.51 66.46 -31.99
CA ALA A 584 2.90 66.95 -32.11
C ALA A 584 3.47 67.10 -30.67
N CYS A 585 4.80 66.96 -30.49
CA CYS A 585 5.66 67.55 -29.42
C CYS A 585 5.52 67.07 -27.94
N ALA A 586 6.54 66.96 -27.06
CA ALA A 586 7.96 67.36 -27.03
C ALA A 586 8.77 66.65 -25.88
N ASN A 587 10.08 66.42 -26.12
CA ASN A 587 11.34 66.63 -25.33
C ASN A 587 11.41 66.40 -23.79
N LEU A 588 12.23 65.44 -23.28
CA LEU A 588 13.69 65.46 -22.81
C LEU A 588 13.86 65.80 -21.30
N PRO A 589 14.97 65.45 -20.56
CA PRO A 589 16.06 64.46 -20.74
C PRO A 589 16.43 63.63 -19.44
N LYS A 590 17.43 62.71 -19.53
CA LYS A 590 18.16 61.99 -18.43
C LYS A 590 19.44 62.76 -18.02
N PRO A 591 20.21 62.47 -16.91
CA PRO A 591 21.21 61.34 -16.87
C PRO A 591 21.67 60.75 -15.48
N THR A 592 22.15 59.49 -15.53
CA THR A 592 23.41 58.86 -14.99
C THR A 592 23.85 58.83 -13.49
N LEU A 593 23.94 57.60 -12.94
CA LEU A 593 25.04 56.83 -12.28
C LEU A 593 26.11 57.47 -11.33
N CYS A 594 26.36 56.83 -10.16
CA CYS A 594 27.68 56.50 -9.51
C CYS A 594 27.44 55.78 -8.14
N ILE A 595 27.80 54.50 -7.95
CA ILE A 595 29.07 53.93 -7.40
C ILE A 595 29.52 54.46 -6.02
N LEU A 596 29.45 53.58 -5.00
CA LEU A 596 30.31 53.52 -3.81
C LEU A 596 30.40 52.06 -3.32
N PRO A 597 31.58 51.49 -3.00
CA PRO A 597 31.70 50.27 -2.21
C PRO A 597 32.06 50.59 -0.76
N PHE A 598 31.42 49.89 0.19
CA PHE A 598 31.74 49.94 1.61
C PHE A 598 32.57 48.69 1.97
N VAL A 599 33.70 48.91 2.65
CA VAL A 599 34.56 47.87 3.27
C VAL A 599 34.11 47.68 4.72
N PRO A 600 34.11 46.44 5.24
CA PRO A 600 34.79 46.24 6.52
C PRO A 600 35.73 45.03 6.54
N SER A 601 36.77 45.23 7.34
CA SER A 601 37.85 44.37 7.85
C SER A 601 37.61 42.85 7.95
N ARG A 602 38.56 42.10 7.38
CA ARG A 602 38.87 40.69 7.72
C ARG A 602 39.34 40.55 9.17
N PRO A 603 38.89 39.53 9.91
CA PRO A 603 39.75 38.82 10.85
C PRO A 603 40.52 37.71 10.10
N SER A 604 41.79 37.56 10.44
CA SER A 604 42.64 36.45 9.98
C SER A 604 42.20 35.15 10.65
N PRO A 605 41.94 34.05 9.90
CA PRO A 605 41.96 32.72 10.48
C PRO A 605 43.38 32.15 10.34
N LEU A 606 43.96 31.71 11.46
CA LEU A 606 45.05 30.75 11.45
C LEU A 606 44.57 29.51 10.69
N SER A 607 45.21 29.22 9.56
CA SER A 607 44.88 28.11 8.69
C SER A 607 45.39 26.80 9.29
N SER A 608 44.50 25.95 9.79
CA SER A 608 44.69 24.51 9.66
C SER A 608 44.03 24.10 8.33
N ASN A 609 44.84 23.79 7.31
CA ASN A 609 44.33 23.29 6.05
C ASN A 609 43.86 21.86 6.24
N MET A 610 42.56 21.67 6.50
CA MET A 610 41.93 20.36 6.39
C MET A 610 41.85 20.00 4.90
N ALA A 611 42.56 18.96 4.49
CA ALA A 611 42.56 18.44 3.14
C ALA A 611 42.51 16.92 3.19
N LEU A 612 41.61 16.31 2.42
CA LEU A 612 41.49 14.86 2.35
C LEU A 612 42.68 14.26 1.60
N SER A 613 43.11 13.08 2.03
CA SER A 613 44.11 12.32 1.30
C SER A 613 43.60 11.92 -0.09
N ALA A 614 44.48 11.89 -1.09
CA ALA A 614 44.13 11.43 -2.43
C ALA A 614 43.54 10.01 -2.43
N GLN A 615 44.00 9.16 -1.50
CA GLN A 615 43.47 7.82 -1.29
C GLN A 615 42.02 7.83 -0.79
N SER A 616 41.68 8.70 0.17
CA SER A 616 40.31 8.85 0.67
C SER A 616 39.37 9.31 -0.44
N VAL A 617 39.77 10.30 -1.24
CA VAL A 617 38.98 10.75 -2.40
C VAL A 617 38.78 9.62 -3.41
N ALA A 618 39.82 8.85 -3.72
CA ALA A 618 39.72 7.71 -4.63
C ALA A 618 38.80 6.60 -4.08
N ASN A 619 38.87 6.32 -2.78
CA ASN A 619 38.00 5.34 -2.11
C ASN A 619 36.53 5.77 -2.17
N ILE A 620 36.24 7.04 -1.88
CA ILE A 620 34.87 7.58 -1.96
C ILE A 620 34.33 7.43 -3.39
N LYS A 621 35.11 7.81 -4.41
CA LYS A 621 34.73 7.61 -5.83
C LYS A 621 34.46 6.14 -6.14
N ALA A 622 35.31 5.24 -5.68
CA ALA A 622 35.15 3.81 -5.92
C ALA A 622 33.87 3.26 -5.30
N ILE A 623 33.52 3.68 -4.07
CA ILE A 623 32.28 3.26 -3.38
C ILE A 623 31.04 3.76 -4.13
N LEU A 624 31.02 5.05 -4.51
CA LEU A 624 29.91 5.62 -5.28
C LEU A 624 29.75 4.91 -6.63
N ASN A 625 30.84 4.77 -7.38
CA ASN A 625 30.83 4.10 -8.69
C ASN A 625 30.48 2.62 -8.60
N GLY A 626 30.96 1.90 -7.58
CA GLY A 626 30.62 0.50 -7.35
C GLY A 626 29.12 0.31 -7.09
N THR A 627 28.51 1.26 -6.40
CA THR A 627 27.07 1.22 -6.08
C THR A 627 26.21 1.49 -7.32
N THR A 628 26.54 2.52 -8.12
CA THR A 628 25.73 2.93 -9.28
C THR A 628 25.97 2.09 -10.53
N SER A 629 27.17 1.52 -10.69
CA SER A 629 27.47 0.62 -11.82
C SER A 629 26.88 -0.79 -11.64
N ASN A 630 26.54 -1.18 -10.41
CA ASN A 630 25.87 -2.44 -10.14
C ASN A 630 24.39 -2.37 -10.56
N LYS A 631 24.10 -2.83 -11.78
CA LYS A 631 22.72 -2.86 -12.32
C LYS A 631 21.72 -3.59 -11.42
N LYS A 632 22.16 -4.60 -10.66
CA LYS A 632 21.29 -5.31 -9.71
C LYS A 632 20.92 -4.46 -8.49
N ALA A 633 21.77 -3.49 -8.13
CA ALA A 633 21.49 -2.57 -7.03
C ALA A 633 20.48 -1.49 -7.44
N GLY A 634 20.23 -1.27 -8.74
CA GLY A 634 19.17 -0.36 -9.22
C GLY A 634 19.29 1.08 -8.71
N ILE A 635 20.50 1.57 -8.40
CA ILE A 635 20.73 2.92 -7.89
C ILE A 635 21.26 3.80 -9.05
N PRO A 636 20.44 4.68 -9.64
CA PRO A 636 20.87 5.46 -10.79
C PRO A 636 21.84 6.58 -10.44
N ALA A 637 21.57 7.30 -9.34
CA ALA A 637 22.29 8.51 -8.96
C ALA A 637 22.73 8.47 -7.51
N LEU A 638 23.99 8.85 -7.25
CA LEU A 638 24.46 9.26 -5.93
C LEU A 638 25.28 10.55 -6.05
N ALA A 639 25.07 11.47 -5.12
CA ALA A 639 25.91 12.64 -4.94
C ALA A 639 26.37 12.73 -3.49
N PHE A 640 27.68 12.84 -3.26
CA PHE A 640 28.27 13.01 -1.93
C PHE A 640 29.08 14.28 -1.86
N VAL A 641 28.77 15.11 -0.86
CA VAL A 641 29.47 16.36 -0.60
C VAL A 641 29.87 16.42 0.87
N ALA A 642 31.08 16.91 1.15
CA ALA A 642 31.52 17.26 2.49
C ALA A 642 32.22 18.62 2.49
N VAL A 643 31.97 19.39 3.55
CA VAL A 643 32.50 20.75 3.75
C VAL A 643 33.12 20.86 5.13
N ASP A 644 34.13 21.71 5.25
CA ASP A 644 34.74 22.05 6.54
C ASP A 644 34.04 23.24 7.23
N ARG A 645 34.51 23.62 8.41
CA ARG A 645 34.07 24.82 9.16
C ARG A 645 34.13 26.12 8.36
N ASN A 646 35.00 26.23 7.36
CA ASN A 646 35.10 27.44 6.53
C ASN A 646 34.12 27.41 5.35
N GLY A 647 33.32 26.36 5.22
CA GLY A 647 32.47 26.10 4.06
C GLY A 647 33.26 25.71 2.82
N LYS A 648 34.54 25.33 2.96
CA LYS A 648 35.36 24.84 1.86
C LYS A 648 34.99 23.40 1.57
N ASN A 649 34.83 23.08 0.29
CA ASN A 649 34.55 21.72 -0.15
C ASN A 649 35.77 20.82 0.12
N LEU A 650 35.58 19.84 1.00
CA LEU A 650 36.55 18.75 1.21
C LEU A 650 36.43 17.73 0.09
N ILE A 651 35.20 17.40 -0.31
CA ILE A 651 34.89 16.55 -1.45
C ILE A 651 33.51 16.91 -2.02
N ALA A 652 33.35 16.79 -3.33
CA ALA A 652 32.07 16.94 -4.01
C ALA A 652 32.07 16.02 -5.23
N GLU A 653 31.47 14.84 -5.09
CA GLU A 653 31.54 13.78 -6.10
C GLU A 653 30.15 13.24 -6.40
N THR A 654 29.93 12.93 -7.68
CA THR A 654 28.68 12.33 -8.16
C THR A 654 28.98 11.06 -8.93
N SER A 655 28.00 10.17 -9.02
CA SER A 655 28.12 8.91 -9.74
C SER A 655 26.79 8.48 -10.35
N GLY A 656 26.87 7.96 -11.57
CA GLY A 656 25.75 7.39 -12.31
C GLY A 656 25.01 8.37 -13.23
N THR A 657 23.71 8.17 -13.39
CA THR A 657 22.83 8.91 -14.31
C THR A 657 21.66 9.53 -13.55
N ARG A 658 21.03 10.57 -14.11
CA ARG A 658 19.94 11.31 -13.44
C ARG A 658 18.73 10.46 -13.12
N GLY A 659 18.52 9.36 -13.85
CA GLY A 659 17.47 8.38 -13.59
C GLY A 659 17.81 7.02 -14.17
N LEU A 660 16.91 6.05 -13.98
CA LEU A 660 17.06 4.74 -14.63
C LEU A 660 16.78 4.85 -16.13
N GLU A 661 15.89 5.74 -16.56
CA GLU A 661 15.60 6.00 -17.97
C GLU A 661 16.41 7.19 -18.48
N ASP A 662 16.55 8.24 -17.67
CA ASP A 662 17.37 9.41 -18.02
C ASP A 662 18.87 9.10 -17.90
N LYS A 663 19.47 8.73 -19.05
CA LYS A 663 20.90 8.37 -19.16
C LYS A 663 21.88 9.53 -19.10
N ARG A 664 21.40 10.78 -18.94
CA ARG A 664 22.30 11.93 -18.75
C ARG A 664 23.05 11.76 -17.43
N PRO A 665 24.34 12.14 -17.36
CA PRO A 665 25.10 12.01 -16.13
C PRO A 665 24.50 12.87 -15.02
N VAL A 666 24.54 12.36 -13.80
CA VAL A 666 24.30 13.19 -12.62
C VAL A 666 25.55 14.04 -12.35
N ASP A 667 25.35 15.31 -12.04
CA ASP A 667 26.40 16.28 -11.77
C ASP A 667 26.08 17.07 -10.50
N LEU A 668 27.02 17.91 -10.04
CA LEU A 668 26.83 18.73 -8.82
C LEU A 668 25.76 19.82 -8.99
N ASP A 669 25.36 20.11 -10.23
CA ASP A 669 24.26 21.01 -10.55
C ASP A 669 22.90 20.29 -10.59
N THR A 670 22.88 18.96 -10.50
CA THR A 670 21.65 18.18 -10.42
C THR A 670 20.94 18.48 -9.11
N MET A 671 19.66 18.83 -9.22
CA MET A 671 18.80 19.13 -8.08
C MET A 671 18.05 17.86 -7.62
N PHE A 672 17.95 17.70 -6.31
CA PHE A 672 17.36 16.55 -5.64
C PHE A 672 16.18 17.01 -4.78
N TRP A 673 15.15 16.16 -4.65
CA TRP A 673 14.18 16.33 -3.57
C TRP A 673 14.80 15.86 -2.26
N ILE A 674 14.96 16.74 -1.28
CA ILE A 674 15.69 16.43 -0.04
C ILE A 674 14.79 15.94 1.10
N ALA A 675 13.48 15.81 0.87
CA ALA A 675 12.52 15.21 1.79
C ALA A 675 12.76 15.67 3.25
N SER A 676 12.86 14.71 4.19
CA SER A 676 12.99 15.00 5.63
C SER A 676 14.27 15.73 6.05
N CYS A 677 15.25 15.92 5.16
CA CYS A 677 16.37 16.83 5.44
C CYS A 677 15.90 18.30 5.57
N THR A 678 14.71 18.63 5.05
CA THR A 678 14.04 19.93 5.25
C THR A 678 13.84 20.30 6.72
N LYS A 679 13.64 19.30 7.60
CA LYS A 679 13.34 19.50 9.02
C LYS A 679 14.38 20.35 9.74
N MET A 680 15.65 20.17 9.37
CA MET A 680 16.76 20.93 9.94
C MET A 680 16.67 22.43 9.63
N VAL A 681 16.24 22.79 8.42
CA VAL A 681 16.01 24.20 8.03
C VAL A 681 14.81 24.78 8.80
N THR A 682 13.74 24.00 8.96
CA THR A 682 12.56 24.40 9.75
C THR A 682 12.89 24.61 11.22
N ALA A 683 13.76 23.77 11.80
CA ALA A 683 14.23 23.93 13.18
C ALA A 683 15.06 25.22 13.35
N ILE A 684 15.93 25.55 12.39
CA ILE A 684 16.66 26.83 12.39
C ILE A 684 15.68 28.01 12.37
N ALA A 685 14.69 27.98 11.48
CA ALA A 685 13.67 29.02 11.38
C ALA A 685 12.84 29.17 12.68
N ALA A 686 12.45 28.06 13.30
CA ALA A 686 11.74 28.07 14.58
C ALA A 686 12.60 28.72 15.67
N MET A 687 13.88 28.35 15.77
CA MET A 687 14.79 28.92 16.75
C MET A 687 15.10 30.41 16.50
N GLN A 688 15.11 30.88 15.24
CA GLN A 688 15.18 32.31 14.94
C GLN A 688 14.00 33.08 15.55
N LEU A 689 12.79 32.51 15.50
CA LEU A 689 11.60 33.11 16.09
C LEU A 689 11.57 33.00 17.61
N VAL A 690 12.18 31.95 18.18
CA VAL A 690 12.40 31.83 19.62
C VAL A 690 13.35 32.93 20.12
N GLU A 691 14.46 33.20 19.42
CA GLU A 691 15.37 34.31 19.76
C GLU A 691 14.69 35.69 19.66
N GLN A 692 13.75 35.83 18.72
CA GLN A 692 12.94 37.05 18.56
C GLN A 692 11.83 37.17 19.61
N GLY A 693 11.62 36.16 20.47
CA GLY A 693 10.51 36.11 21.43
C GLY A 693 9.13 36.00 20.79
N LYS A 694 9.05 35.60 19.50
CA LYS A 694 7.78 35.40 18.78
C LYS A 694 7.20 34.01 18.98
N LEU A 695 8.06 33.04 19.25
CA LEU A 695 7.69 31.69 19.66
C LEU A 695 8.42 31.37 20.98
N ALA A 696 7.88 30.43 21.74
CA ALA A 696 8.53 29.89 22.91
C ALA A 696 8.48 28.35 22.85
N LEU A 697 9.55 27.70 23.30
CA LEU A 697 9.68 26.24 23.22
C LEU A 697 8.60 25.52 24.04
N ASP A 698 8.25 26.05 25.22
CA ASP A 698 7.43 25.35 26.22
C ASP A 698 6.05 26.00 26.47
N ASP A 699 5.72 27.08 25.75
CA ASP A 699 4.43 27.77 25.87
C ASP A 699 3.39 27.14 24.93
N HIS A 700 2.54 26.26 25.48
CA HIS A 700 1.46 25.64 24.71
C HIS A 700 0.32 26.61 24.39
N GLU A 701 0.06 27.61 25.22
CA GLU A 701 -1.02 28.57 24.97
C GLU A 701 -0.67 29.44 23.76
N ALA A 702 0.59 29.86 23.61
CA ALA A 702 1.06 30.54 22.40
C ALA A 702 0.93 29.65 21.15
N VAL A 703 1.23 28.35 21.28
CA VAL A 703 1.04 27.38 20.19
C VAL A 703 -0.44 27.28 19.79
N TYR A 704 -1.37 27.21 20.75
CA TYR A 704 -2.80 27.13 20.46
C TYR A 704 -3.41 28.45 19.99
N ALA A 705 -2.87 29.58 20.40
CA ALA A 705 -3.29 30.88 19.89
C ALA A 705 -2.99 31.01 18.39
N LEU A 706 -1.84 30.48 17.93
CA LEU A 706 -1.47 30.45 16.52
C LEU A 706 -2.17 29.32 15.76
N CYS A 707 -2.21 28.12 16.33
CA CYS A 707 -2.82 26.93 15.74
C CYS A 707 -3.92 26.36 16.65
N PRO A 708 -5.12 26.97 16.70
CA PRO A 708 -6.22 26.49 17.55
C PRO A 708 -6.61 25.05 17.29
N GLU A 709 -6.47 24.58 16.05
CA GLU A 709 -6.79 23.21 15.67
C GLU A 709 -5.87 22.16 16.32
N LEU A 710 -4.68 22.55 16.80
CA LEU A 710 -3.85 21.68 17.64
C LEU A 710 -4.51 21.43 18.99
N LYS A 711 -5.31 22.38 19.51
CA LYS A 711 -6.03 22.25 20.78
C LYS A 711 -7.09 21.15 20.72
N GLU A 712 -7.67 20.94 19.56
CA GLU A 712 -8.76 19.99 19.32
C GLU A 712 -8.28 18.56 18.99
N LYS A 713 -6.96 18.35 18.91
CA LYS A 713 -6.38 17.05 18.57
C LYS A 713 -6.62 16.01 19.66
N LYS A 714 -7.18 14.88 19.23
CA LYS A 714 -7.42 13.68 20.05
C LYS A 714 -6.44 12.56 19.72
N VAL A 715 -6.32 11.60 20.63
CA VAL A 715 -5.45 10.43 20.52
C VAL A 715 -6.24 9.25 19.98
N LEU A 716 -5.81 8.73 18.85
CA LEU A 716 -6.32 7.52 18.23
C LEU A 716 -5.89 6.30 19.03
N MET A 717 -6.86 5.53 19.50
CA MET A 717 -6.68 4.31 20.30
C MET A 717 -6.68 3.07 19.40
N ASP A 718 -6.19 1.93 19.92
CA ASP A 718 -5.99 0.71 19.12
C ASP A 718 -7.31 0.07 18.64
N ASP A 719 -8.43 0.39 19.29
CA ASP A 719 -9.79 0.02 18.87
C ASP A 719 -10.38 0.95 17.79
N GLY A 720 -9.63 1.98 17.37
CA GLY A 720 -10.03 2.98 16.39
C GLY A 720 -10.79 4.19 16.97
N THR A 721 -11.03 4.23 18.29
CA THR A 721 -11.70 5.36 18.94
C THR A 721 -10.75 6.54 19.19
N LEU A 722 -11.31 7.72 19.46
CA LEU A 722 -10.54 8.94 19.76
C LEU A 722 -10.70 9.32 21.24
N ALA A 723 -9.60 9.30 21.98
CA ALA A 723 -9.51 9.69 23.38
C ALA A 723 -8.99 11.12 23.56
N GLU A 724 -9.34 11.76 24.67
CA GLU A 724 -8.78 13.07 25.03
C GLU A 724 -7.28 12.95 25.34
N ARG A 725 -6.55 14.02 25.05
CA ARG A 725 -5.14 14.13 25.42
C ARG A 725 -4.98 14.36 26.92
N THR A 726 -3.91 13.84 27.51
CA THR A 726 -3.59 14.01 28.92
C THR A 726 -2.54 15.07 29.20
N ALA A 727 -1.93 15.63 28.14
CA ALA A 727 -0.93 16.69 28.25
C ALA A 727 -0.96 17.59 27.01
N GLU A 728 -0.41 18.80 27.15
CA GLU A 728 -0.43 19.82 26.10
C GLU A 728 0.68 19.64 25.05
N ILE A 729 0.48 20.23 23.87
CA ILE A 729 1.41 20.21 22.75
C ILE A 729 2.19 21.52 22.78
N THR A 730 3.52 21.43 22.88
CA THR A 730 4.44 22.58 22.85
C THR A 730 5.31 22.55 21.58
N LEU A 731 5.95 23.67 21.25
CA LEU A 731 6.92 23.73 20.15
C LEU A 731 8.07 22.74 20.36
N ARG A 732 8.57 22.59 21.61
CA ARG A 732 9.59 21.60 21.96
C ARG A 732 9.12 20.19 21.64
N ARG A 733 7.88 19.83 22.00
CA ARG A 733 7.32 18.49 21.72
C ARG A 733 7.19 18.22 20.22
N LEU A 734 6.87 19.26 19.43
CA LEU A 734 6.85 19.14 17.97
C LEU A 734 8.27 18.94 17.39
N LEU A 735 9.24 19.77 17.79
CA LEU A 735 10.65 19.66 17.33
C LEU A 735 11.31 18.33 17.74
N THR A 736 10.85 17.75 18.85
CA THR A 736 11.40 16.51 19.41
C THR A 736 10.63 15.25 19.03
N HIS A 737 9.60 15.36 18.19
CA HIS A 737 8.74 14.23 17.81
C HIS A 737 8.09 13.52 19.03
N THR A 738 7.80 14.28 20.09
CA THR A 738 7.11 13.79 21.30
C THR A 738 5.70 14.34 21.46
N ALA A 739 5.18 15.09 20.48
CA ALA A 739 3.79 15.59 20.53
C ALA A 739 2.74 14.50 20.27
N GLY A 740 3.14 13.31 19.84
CA GLY A 740 2.25 12.15 19.66
C GLY A 740 1.74 11.94 18.23
N PHE A 741 2.16 12.75 17.25
CA PHE A 741 1.83 12.53 15.84
C PHE A 741 2.67 11.40 15.22
N GLY A 742 2.03 10.55 14.42
CA GLY A 742 2.69 9.51 13.62
C GLY A 742 2.45 9.69 12.12
N TYR A 743 3.33 9.15 11.29
CA TYR A 743 3.07 9.02 9.84
C TYR A 743 2.33 7.72 9.53
N SER A 744 1.35 7.77 8.62
CA SER A 744 0.56 6.60 8.23
C SER A 744 1.43 5.48 7.67
N PHE A 745 2.51 5.81 6.94
CA PHE A 745 3.44 4.82 6.39
C PHE A 745 4.28 4.07 7.44
N LEU A 746 4.37 4.57 8.67
CA LEU A 746 5.05 3.91 9.80
C LEU A 746 4.07 3.42 10.89
N ASN A 747 2.87 3.97 10.95
CA ASN A 747 1.90 3.66 12.00
C ASN A 747 0.65 2.97 11.40
N ARG A 748 0.51 1.67 11.71
CA ARG A 748 -0.58 0.84 11.19
C ARG A 748 -1.97 1.33 11.64
N LYS A 749 -2.10 1.77 12.89
CA LYS A 749 -3.34 2.30 13.45
C LYS A 749 -3.83 3.51 12.66
N LEU A 750 -2.92 4.44 12.36
CA LEU A 750 -3.24 5.60 11.53
C LEU A 750 -3.59 5.22 10.08
N THR A 751 -2.87 4.25 9.49
CA THR A 751 -3.22 3.71 8.15
C THR A 751 -4.63 3.11 8.12
N LEU A 752 -5.05 2.42 9.18
CA LEU A 752 -6.39 1.81 9.26
C LEU A 752 -7.47 2.87 9.45
N TRP A 753 -7.23 3.87 10.30
CA TRP A 753 -8.16 4.97 10.55
C TRP A 753 -8.49 5.76 9.29
N ALA A 754 -7.53 5.92 8.38
CA ALA A 754 -7.74 6.66 7.14
C ALA A 754 -8.46 5.88 6.03
N ARG A 755 -8.83 4.61 6.22
CA ARG A 755 -9.47 3.82 5.15
C ARG A 755 -10.92 4.27 4.89
N PRO A 756 -11.38 4.26 3.63
CA PRO A 756 -10.65 3.88 2.41
C PRO A 756 -9.88 5.04 1.75
N ALA A 757 -10.11 6.29 2.18
CA ALA A 757 -9.57 7.49 1.54
C ALA A 757 -8.03 7.52 1.49
N GLY A 758 -7.39 6.94 2.51
CA GLY A 758 -5.94 7.01 2.72
C GLY A 758 -5.51 8.39 3.23
N ILE A 759 -4.23 8.48 3.57
CA ILE A 759 -3.51 9.74 3.81
C ILE A 759 -2.27 9.67 2.92
N ASP A 760 -1.95 10.76 2.23
CA ASP A 760 -0.69 10.92 1.50
C ASP A 760 0.11 12.11 2.06
N GLU A 761 0.88 11.86 3.12
CA GLU A 761 1.71 12.89 3.79
C GLU A 761 2.94 13.34 2.95
N LEU A 762 2.88 13.15 1.63
CA LEU A 762 3.84 13.65 0.65
C LEU A 762 3.15 14.40 -0.50
N SER A 763 1.82 14.55 -0.44
CA SER A 763 0.97 15.14 -1.48
C SER A 763 1.01 16.67 -1.56
N ALA A 764 1.58 17.35 -0.54
CA ALA A 764 1.45 18.79 -0.31
C ALA A 764 -0.01 19.26 -0.11
N ASP A 765 -0.89 18.40 0.38
CA ASP A 765 -2.23 18.75 0.87
C ASP A 765 -2.21 18.98 2.39
N ALA A 766 -2.69 20.14 2.85
CA ALA A 766 -2.68 20.48 4.27
C ALA A 766 -3.46 19.47 5.12
N ASN A 767 -4.53 18.87 4.60
CA ASN A 767 -5.31 17.90 5.35
C ASN A 767 -4.55 16.60 5.59
N ASP A 768 -3.69 16.18 4.66
CA ASP A 768 -2.89 14.97 4.82
C ASP A 768 -1.86 15.12 5.96
N PHE A 769 -1.31 16.32 6.15
CA PHE A 769 -0.36 16.59 7.25
C PHE A 769 -1.09 16.96 8.55
N LEU A 770 -1.91 17.99 8.49
CA LEU A 770 -2.49 18.67 9.65
C LEU A 770 -3.85 18.07 10.07
N GLY A 771 -4.50 17.26 9.22
CA GLY A 771 -5.81 16.65 9.52
C GLY A 771 -5.74 15.41 10.40
N THR A 772 -4.55 14.81 10.57
CA THR A 772 -4.38 13.53 11.27
C THR A 772 -4.57 13.63 12.80
N PRO A 773 -5.09 12.58 13.46
CA PRO A 773 -5.12 12.50 14.93
C PRO A 773 -3.71 12.19 15.49
N LEU A 774 -3.55 12.39 16.80
CA LEU A 774 -2.39 11.85 17.52
C LEU A 774 -2.51 10.32 17.57
N VAL A 775 -1.39 9.61 17.64
CA VAL A 775 -1.37 8.14 17.83
C VAL A 775 -0.92 7.75 19.23
N ASN A 776 -0.29 8.67 19.97
CA ASN A 776 0.20 8.50 21.34
C ASN A 776 -0.09 9.76 22.17
N GLN A 777 -0.04 9.65 23.50
CA GLN A 777 -0.21 10.82 24.36
C GLN A 777 0.99 11.77 24.24
N PRO A 778 0.80 13.10 24.22
CA PRO A 778 1.91 14.06 24.17
C PRO A 778 2.89 13.88 25.34
N GLY A 779 4.16 13.63 25.02
CA GLY A 779 5.27 13.41 25.96
C GLY A 779 5.51 11.94 26.36
N GLU A 780 4.56 11.05 26.09
CA GLU A 780 4.61 9.64 26.50
C GLU A 780 5.75 8.88 25.82
N ARG A 781 5.88 9.03 24.51
CA ARG A 781 6.92 8.37 23.71
C ARG A 781 7.34 9.25 22.54
N TRP A 782 8.49 8.92 21.95
CA TRP A 782 8.88 9.48 20.67
C TRP A 782 8.12 8.78 19.54
N GLU A 783 7.60 9.53 18.58
CA GLU A 783 6.88 9.01 17.43
C GLU A 783 7.17 9.87 16.20
N TYR A 784 7.64 9.23 15.13
CA TYR A 784 7.96 9.95 13.90
C TYR A 784 6.69 10.26 13.10
N GLY A 785 6.47 11.54 12.80
CA GLY A 785 5.23 12.04 12.24
C GLY A 785 5.32 13.48 11.74
N PRO A 786 4.20 14.08 11.30
CA PRO A 786 4.12 15.44 10.72
C PRO A 786 4.35 16.58 11.73
N ASN A 787 5.07 16.33 12.82
CA ASN A 787 5.33 17.30 13.88
C ASN A 787 6.03 18.56 13.36
N ILE A 788 7.01 18.42 12.46
CA ILE A 788 7.76 19.55 11.91
C ILE A 788 6.95 20.32 10.85
N ASP A 789 5.94 19.69 10.27
CA ASP A 789 4.99 20.37 9.38
C ASP A 789 4.12 21.36 10.17
N TRP A 790 3.71 21.01 11.39
CA TRP A 790 3.08 21.95 12.33
C TRP A 790 4.02 23.10 12.74
N VAL A 791 5.32 22.83 12.90
CA VAL A 791 6.30 23.90 13.15
C VAL A 791 6.36 24.88 11.98
N GLY A 792 6.31 24.37 10.74
CA GLY A 792 6.20 25.20 9.53
C GLY A 792 4.95 26.08 9.51
N GLU A 793 3.81 25.53 9.93
CA GLU A 793 2.55 26.28 10.06
C GLU A 793 2.65 27.37 11.15
N LEU A 794 3.25 27.05 12.31
CA LEU A 794 3.49 28.01 13.39
C LEU A 794 4.38 29.17 12.92
N ILE A 795 5.46 28.88 12.17
CA ILE A 795 6.33 29.91 11.58
C ILE A 795 5.52 30.81 10.64
N SER A 796 4.70 30.21 9.77
CA SER A 796 3.91 30.95 8.79
C SER A 796 2.90 31.86 9.47
N ARG A 797 2.18 31.36 10.49
CA ARG A 797 1.19 32.16 11.24
C ARG A 797 1.81 33.21 12.15
N ALA A 798 2.93 32.92 12.80
CA ALA A 798 3.63 33.87 13.67
C ALA A 798 4.25 35.05 12.90
N THR A 799 4.51 34.87 11.60
CA THR A 799 5.19 35.87 10.77
C THR A 799 4.30 36.51 9.71
N GLY A 800 3.20 35.86 9.34
CA GLY A 800 2.35 36.24 8.21
C GLY A 800 2.99 35.96 6.84
N LEU A 801 4.16 35.32 6.79
CA LEU A 801 4.85 34.91 5.57
C LEU A 801 4.52 33.46 5.24
N SER A 802 4.60 33.08 3.96
CA SER A 802 4.65 31.66 3.63
C SER A 802 5.98 31.07 4.10
N LEU A 803 6.02 29.77 4.41
CA LEU A 803 7.24 29.12 4.89
C LEU A 803 8.41 29.26 3.89
N SER A 804 8.11 29.17 2.60
CA SER A 804 9.06 29.39 1.50
C SER A 804 9.61 30.81 1.50
N ASP A 805 8.76 31.81 1.70
CA ASP A 805 9.20 33.22 1.75
C ASP A 805 10.03 33.49 3.01
N TYR A 806 9.67 32.88 4.14
CA TYR A 806 10.46 32.96 5.37
C TYR A 806 11.86 32.35 5.16
N PHE A 807 11.94 31.14 4.60
CA PHE A 807 13.24 30.50 4.34
C PHE A 807 14.08 31.30 3.35
N GLU A 808 13.49 31.79 2.27
CA GLU A 808 14.19 32.60 1.28
C GLU A 808 14.76 33.87 1.93
N THR A 809 13.95 34.57 2.71
CA THR A 809 14.29 35.89 3.29
C THR A 809 15.26 35.79 4.47
N HIS A 810 15.07 34.81 5.36
CA HIS A 810 15.76 34.74 6.65
C HIS A 810 16.86 33.68 6.72
N ILE A 811 16.96 32.81 5.72
CA ILE A 811 17.98 31.76 5.67
C ILE A 811 18.72 31.82 4.33
N PHE A 812 18.08 31.55 3.20
CA PHE A 812 18.81 31.32 1.94
C PHE A 812 19.45 32.59 1.38
N THR A 813 18.73 33.69 1.26
CA THR A 813 19.25 34.98 0.77
C THR A 813 20.40 35.50 1.67
N PRO A 814 20.28 35.52 3.01
CA PRO A 814 21.39 35.91 3.89
C PRO A 814 22.64 35.04 3.77
N LEU A 815 22.48 33.76 3.43
CA LEU A 815 23.61 32.85 3.17
C LEU A 815 24.14 32.92 1.73
N GLY A 816 23.44 33.63 0.83
CA GLY A 816 23.76 33.70 -0.59
C GLY A 816 23.44 32.42 -1.37
N LEU A 817 22.56 31.56 -0.84
CA LEU A 817 22.16 30.29 -1.43
C LEU A 817 20.95 30.47 -2.35
N LYS A 818 21.06 30.05 -3.61
CA LYS A 818 19.98 30.17 -4.62
C LYS A 818 19.45 28.83 -5.13
N ASP A 819 20.12 27.76 -4.74
CA ASP A 819 19.91 26.40 -5.27
C ASP A 819 19.14 25.51 -4.28
N ILE A 820 18.29 26.13 -3.46
CA ILE A 820 17.41 25.48 -2.49
C ILE A 820 16.05 26.16 -2.55
N THR A 821 14.96 25.41 -2.72
CA THR A 821 13.62 25.99 -2.87
C THR A 821 12.53 24.96 -2.62
N PHE A 822 11.33 25.42 -2.25
CA PHE A 822 10.11 24.60 -2.31
C PHE A 822 9.60 24.43 -3.75
N PHE A 823 9.91 25.36 -4.65
CA PHE A 823 9.30 25.42 -5.99
C PHE A 823 10.36 25.56 -7.09
N PRO A 824 10.98 24.45 -7.52
CA PRO A 824 11.96 24.46 -8.61
C PRO A 824 11.39 25.09 -9.87
N THR A 825 12.14 26.02 -10.47
CA THR A 825 11.77 26.63 -11.75
C THR A 825 11.86 25.60 -12.88
N PRO A 826 11.15 25.79 -14.02
CA PRO A 826 11.29 24.91 -15.19
C PRO A 826 12.74 24.74 -15.64
N ALA A 827 13.57 25.79 -15.53
CA ALA A 827 14.99 25.72 -15.83
C ALA A 827 15.74 24.78 -14.87
N GLN A 828 15.51 24.87 -13.56
CA GLN A 828 16.09 23.96 -12.57
C GLN A 828 15.62 22.51 -12.78
N GLN A 829 14.37 22.30 -13.19
CA GLN A 829 13.82 20.97 -13.48
C GLN A 829 14.47 20.28 -14.69
N THR A 830 15.20 21.01 -15.55
CA THR A 830 15.95 20.38 -16.67
C THR A 830 17.14 19.54 -16.20
N ASN A 831 17.71 19.86 -15.02
CA ASN A 831 18.79 19.13 -14.37
C ASN A 831 18.33 18.58 -13.02
N PHE A 832 17.38 17.65 -13.07
CA PHE A 832 16.70 17.12 -11.90
C PHE A 832 16.91 15.62 -11.80
N ALA A 833 17.28 15.12 -10.63
CA ALA A 833 17.38 13.69 -10.38
C ALA A 833 15.97 13.07 -10.37
N ARG A 834 15.79 11.94 -11.04
CA ARG A 834 14.52 11.21 -11.18
C ARG A 834 14.33 10.27 -10.00
N MET A 835 13.08 10.08 -9.60
CA MET A 835 12.76 9.15 -8.53
C MET A 835 12.83 7.71 -9.06
N THR A 836 13.40 6.81 -8.28
CA THR A 836 13.44 5.38 -8.59
C THR A 836 12.73 4.60 -7.49
N GLN A 837 11.78 3.76 -7.88
CA GLN A 837 11.09 2.85 -6.97
C GLN A 837 11.69 1.46 -7.07
N HIS A 838 12.06 0.89 -5.92
CA HIS A 838 12.41 -0.51 -5.75
C HIS A 838 11.19 -1.27 -5.26
N TRP A 839 10.98 -2.45 -5.84
CA TRP A 839 9.87 -3.34 -5.53
C TRP A 839 10.36 -4.61 -4.83
N LYS A 840 9.44 -5.29 -4.14
CA LYS A 840 9.76 -6.52 -3.38
C LYS A 840 10.24 -7.68 -4.24
N ASP A 841 9.87 -7.69 -5.52
CA ASP A 841 10.32 -8.69 -6.49
C ASP A 841 11.78 -8.48 -6.93
N GLY A 842 12.46 -7.45 -6.41
CA GLY A 842 13.83 -7.10 -6.74
C GLY A 842 13.98 -6.25 -7.99
N THR A 843 12.88 -5.81 -8.60
CA THR A 843 12.90 -4.88 -9.72
C THR A 843 13.01 -3.43 -9.25
N ALA A 844 13.53 -2.56 -10.12
CA ALA A 844 13.57 -1.13 -9.92
C ALA A 844 13.14 -0.41 -11.19
N GLU A 845 12.31 0.63 -11.04
CA GLU A 845 11.82 1.43 -12.15
C GLU A 845 11.87 2.92 -11.83
N GLU A 846 11.93 3.75 -12.87
CA GLU A 846 11.80 5.19 -12.72
C GLU A 846 10.31 5.52 -12.49
N VAL A 847 10.03 6.34 -11.48
CA VAL A 847 8.65 6.77 -11.15
C VAL A 847 8.56 8.29 -11.09
N ASP A 848 7.33 8.79 -11.17
CA ASP A 848 7.04 10.18 -10.87
C ASP A 848 7.55 10.56 -9.48
N HIS A 849 7.98 11.82 -9.33
CA HIS A 849 8.38 12.34 -8.03
C HIS A 849 7.24 12.32 -7.03
N THR A 850 7.50 11.83 -5.82
CA THR A 850 6.48 11.76 -4.76
C THR A 850 5.94 13.15 -4.43
N ALA A 851 6.82 14.16 -4.33
CA ALA A 851 6.44 15.56 -4.10
C ALA A 851 6.05 16.35 -5.38
N ARG A 852 5.50 15.71 -6.41
CA ARG A 852 5.29 16.32 -7.75
C ARG A 852 4.45 17.60 -7.80
N ARG A 853 3.54 17.84 -6.83
CA ARG A 853 2.65 19.02 -6.88
C ARG A 853 3.46 20.33 -6.90
N ALA A 854 4.56 20.39 -6.14
CA ALA A 854 5.44 21.55 -6.11
C ALA A 854 6.16 21.79 -7.45
N LEU A 855 6.49 20.72 -8.17
CA LEU A 855 7.15 20.80 -9.49
C LEU A 855 6.25 21.41 -10.57
N THR A 856 4.93 21.33 -10.42
CA THR A 856 3.96 21.87 -11.40
C THR A 856 3.43 23.26 -11.02
N ALA A 857 3.81 23.79 -9.85
CA ALA A 857 3.31 25.06 -9.32
C ALA A 857 4.12 26.28 -9.80
N HIS A 858 4.07 26.57 -11.11
CA HIS A 858 4.89 27.64 -11.68
C HIS A 858 4.41 29.07 -11.35
N THR A 859 3.12 29.26 -11.05
CA THR A 859 2.54 30.58 -10.76
C THR A 859 2.41 30.83 -9.26
N PRO A 860 2.54 32.08 -8.78
CA PRO A 860 2.33 32.42 -7.36
C PRO A 860 0.97 31.96 -6.84
N ALA A 861 -0.10 32.13 -7.64
CA ALA A 861 -1.43 31.67 -7.29
C ALA A 861 -1.50 30.15 -7.06
N ARG A 862 -0.82 29.36 -7.92
CA ARG A 862 -0.78 27.90 -7.73
C ARG A 862 0.04 27.50 -6.52
N ARG A 863 1.19 28.15 -6.29
CA ARG A 863 2.04 27.91 -5.11
C ARG A 863 1.28 28.19 -3.81
N ALA A 864 0.47 29.24 -3.78
CA ALA A 864 -0.36 29.58 -2.62
C ALA A 864 -1.43 28.54 -2.28
N THR A 865 -1.80 27.66 -3.23
CA THR A 865 -2.75 26.56 -2.96
C THR A 865 -2.10 25.30 -2.38
N LEU A 866 -0.77 25.22 -2.35
CA LEU A 866 -0.05 24.04 -1.88
C LEU A 866 0.42 24.23 -0.45
N PHE A 867 0.28 23.18 0.35
CA PHE A 867 0.84 23.16 1.69
C PHE A 867 2.38 23.05 1.62
N GLN A 868 3.07 24.01 2.19
CA GLN A 868 4.53 24.09 2.19
C GLN A 868 5.06 23.28 3.37
N ALA A 869 5.15 21.96 3.18
CA ALA A 869 5.50 20.99 4.21
C ALA A 869 6.91 21.23 4.79
N GLY A 870 7.00 21.83 6.00
CA GLY A 870 8.27 22.04 6.70
C GLY A 870 8.98 20.75 7.10
N GLY A 871 8.30 19.61 7.03
CA GLY A 871 8.85 18.30 7.26
C GLY A 871 9.47 17.64 6.03
N SER A 872 9.17 18.06 4.80
CA SER A 872 9.59 17.33 3.59
C SER A 872 9.70 18.12 2.28
N GLY A 873 9.37 19.41 2.25
CA GLY A 873 9.05 20.13 1.01
C GLY A 873 10.21 20.72 0.20
N LEU A 874 11.45 20.70 0.67
CA LEU A 874 12.56 21.33 -0.05
C LEU A 874 13.15 20.45 -1.15
N TYR A 875 13.60 21.14 -2.20
CA TYR A 875 14.50 20.65 -3.22
C TYR A 875 15.81 21.42 -3.11
N ALA A 876 16.94 20.73 -3.31
CA ALA A 876 18.24 21.36 -3.19
C ALA A 876 19.27 20.71 -4.13
N LYS A 877 20.26 21.49 -4.55
CA LYS A 877 21.54 20.92 -4.95
C LYS A 877 22.29 20.43 -3.69
N PRO A 878 22.98 19.27 -3.75
CA PRO A 878 23.65 18.70 -2.56
C PRO A 878 24.60 19.67 -1.88
N LEU A 879 25.42 20.39 -2.66
CA LEU A 879 26.39 21.33 -2.12
C LEU A 879 25.72 22.51 -1.39
N ALA A 880 24.62 23.05 -1.94
CA ALA A 880 23.91 24.15 -1.30
C ALA A 880 23.34 23.72 0.07
N PHE A 881 22.78 22.51 0.15
CA PHE A 881 22.29 21.97 1.42
C PHE A 881 23.43 21.77 2.43
N ALA A 882 24.59 21.26 2.00
CA ALA A 882 25.76 21.09 2.87
C ALA A 882 26.29 22.42 3.42
N GLN A 883 26.17 23.53 2.69
CA GLN A 883 26.53 24.85 3.19
C GLN A 883 25.65 25.28 4.38
N ILE A 884 24.36 24.92 4.41
CA ILE A 884 23.49 25.19 5.57
C ILE A 884 23.99 24.45 6.82
N LEU A 885 24.46 23.21 6.67
CA LEU A 885 24.98 22.42 7.80
C LEU A 885 26.18 23.11 8.48
N THR A 886 26.94 23.94 7.74
CA THR A 886 28.06 24.68 8.34
C THR A 886 27.61 25.65 9.43
N VAL A 887 26.35 26.13 9.39
CA VAL A 887 25.75 26.97 10.44
C VAL A 887 25.72 26.20 11.77
N LEU A 888 25.42 24.89 11.73
CA LEU A 888 25.32 24.06 12.92
C LEU A 888 26.69 23.79 13.57
N ILE A 889 27.74 23.56 12.77
CA ILE A 889 29.09 23.27 13.28
C ILE A 889 29.90 24.53 13.66
N ASN A 890 29.41 25.73 13.31
CA ASN A 890 30.06 27.02 13.55
C ASN A 890 29.24 27.95 14.44
N ASP A 891 28.53 27.40 15.43
CA ASP A 891 27.84 28.21 16.45
C ASP A 891 26.89 29.26 15.84
N GLY A 892 26.22 28.89 14.75
CA GLY A 892 25.16 29.69 14.12
C GLY A 892 25.67 30.64 13.03
N VAL A 893 26.95 30.56 12.66
CA VAL A 893 27.57 31.41 11.63
C VAL A 893 27.85 30.61 10.37
N HIS A 894 27.42 31.11 9.22
CA HIS A 894 27.84 30.60 7.93
C HIS A 894 29.13 31.30 7.49
N ALA A 895 30.26 30.63 7.70
CA ALA A 895 31.59 31.20 7.50
C ALA A 895 31.81 31.86 6.12
N PRO A 896 31.37 31.29 4.98
CA PRO A 896 31.56 31.93 3.68
C PRO A 896 30.88 33.30 3.54
N SER A 897 29.69 33.46 4.11
CA SER A 897 28.94 34.73 4.05
C SER A 897 29.25 35.68 5.21
N GLY A 898 29.79 35.17 6.32
CA GLY A 898 29.88 35.88 7.60
C GLY A 898 28.55 36.08 8.33
N THR A 899 27.42 35.67 7.72
CA THR A 899 26.08 35.81 8.29
C THR A 899 25.89 34.90 9.50
N ARG A 900 25.38 35.46 10.60
CA ARG A 900 24.89 34.72 11.75
C ARG A 900 23.38 34.51 11.62
N LEU A 901 22.94 33.25 11.60
CA LEU A 901 21.52 32.90 11.62
C LEU A 901 20.96 32.67 13.01
N LEU A 902 21.80 32.16 13.93
CA LEU A 902 21.43 31.86 15.31
C LEU A 902 22.56 32.25 16.27
N SER A 903 22.23 32.50 17.53
CA SER A 903 23.22 32.64 18.59
C SER A 903 23.86 31.29 18.94
N PRO A 904 25.07 31.30 19.54
CA PRO A 904 25.69 30.06 20.04
C PRO A 904 24.82 29.34 21.07
N ALA A 905 24.03 30.07 21.87
CA ALA A 905 23.13 29.48 22.85
C ALA A 905 21.98 28.69 22.21
N SER A 906 21.37 29.21 21.14
CA SER A 906 20.35 28.47 20.39
C SER A 906 20.92 27.24 19.69
N ILE A 907 22.15 27.32 19.20
CA ILE A 907 22.84 26.15 18.62
C ILE A 907 23.12 25.10 19.70
N HIS A 908 23.56 25.51 20.88
CA HIS A 908 23.70 24.60 22.02
C HIS A 908 22.37 23.92 22.36
N GLU A 909 21.26 24.66 22.40
CA GLU A 909 19.92 24.10 22.63
C GLU A 909 19.51 23.08 21.54
N ILE A 910 19.81 23.38 20.26
CA ILE A 910 19.56 22.46 19.14
C ILE A 910 20.32 21.13 19.31
N TRP A 911 21.53 21.19 19.84
CA TRP A 911 22.42 20.03 20.03
C TRP A 911 22.23 19.31 21.36
N THR A 912 21.45 19.88 22.28
CA THR A 912 21.16 19.26 23.57
C THR A 912 20.21 18.09 23.38
N ASN A 913 20.47 16.94 24.01
CA ASN A 913 19.52 15.84 24.00
C ASN A 913 18.26 16.24 24.79
N GLN A 914 17.15 16.36 24.07
CA GLN A 914 15.86 16.84 24.58
C GLN A 914 15.00 15.72 25.17
N ILE A 915 15.40 14.46 25.00
CA ILE A 915 14.66 13.28 25.49
C ILE A 915 15.59 12.26 26.18
N PRO A 916 16.41 12.69 27.17
CA PRO A 916 17.37 11.81 27.83
C PRO A 916 16.70 10.63 28.57
N ASP A 917 15.41 10.75 28.87
CA ASP A 917 14.58 9.71 29.49
C ASP A 917 14.12 8.62 28.50
N LYS A 918 14.42 8.76 27.21
CA LYS A 918 14.02 7.81 26.14
C LYS A 918 15.24 7.27 25.38
N PRO A 919 16.22 6.61 26.03
CA PRO A 919 17.48 6.22 25.40
C PRO A 919 17.39 5.14 24.31
N ASP A 920 16.22 4.51 24.12
CA ASP A 920 15.98 3.45 23.13
C ASP A 920 14.90 3.83 22.10
N PHE A 921 14.58 5.11 21.94
CA PHE A 921 13.38 5.56 21.22
C PHE A 921 13.28 5.14 19.75
N ALA A 922 14.40 4.91 19.07
CA ALA A 922 14.45 4.51 17.67
C ALA A 922 14.75 3.01 17.47
N ARG A 923 14.53 2.19 18.51
CA ARG A 923 14.66 0.73 18.50
C ARG A 923 13.31 0.04 18.61
N GLY A 924 13.18 -1.13 17.99
CA GLY A 924 11.93 -1.90 18.01
C GLY A 924 10.81 -1.18 17.24
N LEU A 925 11.17 -0.47 16.17
CA LEU A 925 10.19 0.22 15.32
C LEU A 925 9.22 -0.79 14.73
N ALA A 926 7.94 -0.43 14.69
CA ALA A 926 6.90 -1.26 14.10
C ALA A 926 7.21 -1.55 12.62
N ALA A 927 6.72 -2.69 12.13
CA ALA A 927 6.79 -3.00 10.71
C ALA A 927 6.16 -1.87 9.88
N SER A 928 6.78 -1.55 8.75
CA SER A 928 6.29 -0.52 7.83
C SER A 928 4.84 -0.79 7.45
N ALA A 929 3.99 0.22 7.60
CA ALA A 929 2.58 0.13 7.22
C ALA A 929 2.38 0.35 5.71
N LYS A 930 3.34 1.00 5.03
CA LYS A 930 3.39 1.20 3.57
C LYS A 930 4.80 0.93 3.05
N GLU A 931 5.07 -0.32 2.70
CA GLU A 931 6.41 -0.79 2.31
C GLU A 931 6.98 -0.17 1.03
N HIS A 932 6.13 0.42 0.17
CA HIS A 932 6.60 1.16 -1.00
C HIS A 932 7.23 2.52 -0.63
N VAL A 933 6.95 3.06 0.57
CA VAL A 933 7.54 4.31 1.08
C VAL A 933 8.78 4.05 1.94
N THR A 934 8.71 3.07 2.84
CA THR A 934 9.81 2.72 3.75
C THR A 934 9.85 1.22 3.98
N LEU A 935 11.03 0.61 3.99
CA LEU A 935 11.19 -0.77 4.42
C LEU A 935 11.06 -0.87 5.94
N SER A 936 10.68 -2.06 6.42
CA SER A 936 10.67 -2.39 7.84
C SER A 936 12.10 -2.53 8.36
N ASN A 937 12.50 -1.64 9.27
CA ASN A 937 13.81 -1.68 9.92
C ASN A 937 13.63 -1.81 11.42
N ALA A 938 14.34 -2.76 12.06
CA ALA A 938 14.24 -2.97 13.50
C ALA A 938 14.82 -1.80 14.33
N GLU A 939 15.77 -1.05 13.75
CA GLU A 939 16.41 0.12 14.36
C GLU A 939 16.72 1.15 13.26
N MET A 940 16.46 2.44 13.53
CA MET A 940 16.67 3.50 12.55
C MET A 940 18.16 3.74 12.25
N PHE A 941 19.01 3.55 13.26
CA PHE A 941 20.47 3.67 13.15
C PHE A 941 21.14 2.64 14.06
N PRO A 942 21.34 1.39 13.58
CA PRO A 942 21.88 0.31 14.38
C PRO A 942 23.34 0.54 14.74
N GLN A 943 23.66 0.38 16.03
CA GLN A 943 25.01 0.51 16.56
C GLN A 943 25.41 -0.71 17.40
N PRO A 944 26.63 -1.26 17.20
CA PRO A 944 27.17 -2.30 18.07
C PRO A 944 27.16 -1.86 19.54
N GLY A 945 26.80 -2.76 20.45
CA GLY A 945 26.73 -2.46 21.89
C GLY A 945 25.45 -1.75 22.34
N ARG A 946 24.56 -1.35 21.41
CA ARG A 946 23.27 -0.69 21.71
C ARG A 946 23.41 0.54 22.64
N PRO A 947 24.28 1.52 22.31
CA PRO A 947 24.45 2.72 23.12
C PRO A 947 23.15 3.55 23.21
N ALA A 948 23.05 4.46 24.18
CA ALA A 948 21.89 5.35 24.28
C ALA A 948 21.71 6.17 22.99
N GLN A 949 20.46 6.45 22.63
CA GLN A 949 20.08 7.30 21.50
C GLN A 949 19.62 8.66 22.02
N GLY A 950 20.04 9.74 21.34
CA GLY A 950 19.63 11.10 21.66
C GLY A 950 18.87 11.76 20.52
N TRP A 951 18.08 12.78 20.86
CA TRP A 951 17.38 13.62 19.88
C TRP A 951 17.50 15.09 20.27
N GLY A 952 18.01 15.91 19.35
CA GLY A 952 18.09 17.37 19.49
C GLY A 952 16.84 18.09 18.98
N LEU A 953 16.92 19.38 18.66
CA LEU A 953 15.77 20.08 18.06
C LEU A 953 15.69 19.94 16.54
N CYS A 954 16.68 19.32 15.89
CA CYS A 954 16.73 19.20 14.42
C CYS A 954 17.06 17.79 13.88
N GLY A 955 17.40 16.82 14.74
CA GLY A 955 17.76 15.47 14.33
C GLY A 955 18.27 14.60 15.49
N MET A 956 18.72 13.39 15.16
CA MET A 956 19.32 12.48 16.13
C MET A 956 20.70 12.93 16.56
N ILE A 957 21.04 12.68 17.82
CA ILE A 957 22.37 12.91 18.39
C ILE A 957 23.09 11.56 18.51
N THR A 958 24.33 11.54 18.05
CA THR A 958 25.25 10.41 18.18
C THR A 958 25.86 10.45 19.58
N GLU A 959 25.20 9.88 20.59
CA GLU A 959 25.66 9.95 22.00
C GLU A 959 27.05 9.32 22.20
N GLU A 960 27.34 8.24 21.48
CA GLU A 960 28.64 7.57 21.46
C GLU A 960 29.21 7.56 20.04
N GLY A 961 30.53 7.73 19.90
CA GLY A 961 31.20 7.72 18.60
C GLY A 961 30.99 6.40 17.85
N VAL A 962 30.92 6.45 16.53
CA VAL A 962 30.59 5.29 15.68
C VAL A 962 31.79 4.76 14.91
N PHE A 963 31.71 3.53 14.42
CA PHE A 963 32.79 2.84 13.70
C PHE A 963 33.26 3.53 12.41
N THR A 964 32.44 4.43 11.84
CA THR A 964 32.82 5.24 10.68
C THR A 964 33.80 6.35 11.05
N GLY A 965 33.96 6.64 12.34
CA GLY A 965 34.81 7.73 12.83
C GLY A 965 34.04 9.03 13.09
N ARG A 966 32.72 9.08 12.89
CA ARG A 966 31.90 10.22 13.34
C ARG A 966 31.96 10.36 14.86
N SER A 967 32.15 11.59 15.32
CA SER A 967 32.32 11.92 16.74
C SER A 967 31.05 11.80 17.57
N ALA A 968 31.22 11.54 18.87
CA ALA A 968 30.16 11.68 19.85
C ALA A 968 29.65 13.14 19.90
N GLY A 969 28.36 13.30 20.18
CA GLY A 969 27.66 14.59 20.13
C GLY A 969 27.28 15.06 18.72
N SER A 970 27.68 14.39 17.64
CA SER A 970 27.32 14.79 16.27
C SER A 970 25.82 14.67 16.01
N VAL A 971 25.24 15.60 15.26
CA VAL A 971 23.82 15.58 14.89
C VAL A 971 23.65 15.09 13.46
N PHE A 972 22.68 14.21 13.24
CA PHE A 972 22.38 13.67 11.92
C PHE A 972 20.89 13.42 11.71
N TRP A 973 20.47 13.40 10.45
CA TRP A 973 19.14 12.90 10.09
C TRP A 973 19.10 12.38 8.65
N VAL A 974 17.95 11.85 8.27
CA VAL A 974 17.75 11.13 7.01
C VAL A 974 16.52 11.65 6.26
N GLY A 975 16.52 11.45 4.94
CA GLY A 975 15.40 11.71 4.05
C GLY A 975 14.90 10.42 3.40
N VAL A 976 13.57 10.32 3.22
CA VAL A 976 12.91 9.09 2.74
C VAL A 976 13.43 8.60 1.38
N ALA A 977 13.94 9.50 0.53
CA ALA A 977 14.55 9.16 -0.76
C ALA A 977 16.01 8.61 -0.64
N ASN A 978 16.32 7.95 0.47
CA ASN A 978 17.66 7.47 0.87
C ASN A 978 18.71 8.59 0.87
N LEU A 979 18.44 9.65 1.63
CA LEU A 979 19.31 10.82 1.81
C LEU A 979 19.84 10.83 3.25
N PHE A 980 21.10 11.20 3.48
CA PHE A 980 21.68 11.22 4.83
C PHE A 980 22.60 12.43 5.00
N TRP A 981 22.41 13.20 6.07
CA TRP A 981 23.30 14.31 6.43
C TRP A 981 23.83 14.17 7.85
N VAL A 982 25.03 14.71 8.07
CA VAL A 982 25.70 14.73 9.37
C VAL A 982 26.37 16.09 9.55
N ALA A 983 26.27 16.62 10.76
CA ALA A 983 27.02 17.77 11.25
C ALA A 983 27.88 17.30 12.44
N ASP A 984 29.20 17.28 12.25
CA ASP A 984 30.17 16.89 13.26
C ASP A 984 30.98 18.11 13.69
N ARG A 985 30.62 18.62 14.86
CA ARG A 985 31.25 19.81 15.41
C ARG A 985 32.65 19.52 15.92
N GLU A 986 32.90 18.36 16.52
CA GLU A 986 34.23 18.04 17.07
C GLU A 986 35.28 18.04 15.96
N LYS A 987 35.00 17.33 14.86
CA LYS A 987 35.90 17.25 13.72
C LYS A 987 35.77 18.42 12.75
N GLY A 988 34.75 19.26 12.91
CA GLY A 988 34.55 20.45 12.10
C GLY A 988 34.19 20.14 10.65
N VAL A 989 33.42 19.07 10.44
CA VAL A 989 33.02 18.58 9.12
C VAL A 989 31.51 18.38 9.09
N ALA A 990 30.90 18.77 7.98
CA ALA A 990 29.52 18.41 7.67
C ALA A 990 29.46 17.74 6.30
N HIS A 991 28.61 16.74 6.15
CA HIS A 991 28.46 16.04 4.88
C HIS A 991 27.03 15.63 4.58
N PHE A 992 26.76 15.41 3.30
CA PHE A 992 25.46 15.01 2.78
C PHE A 992 25.65 14.03 1.63
N ILE A 993 24.97 12.89 1.70
CA ILE A 993 24.80 11.97 0.57
C ILE A 993 23.34 12.04 0.10
N ALA A 994 23.16 12.23 -1.20
CA ALA A 994 21.85 12.32 -1.84
C ALA A 994 21.66 11.18 -2.85
N GLY A 995 20.64 10.36 -2.61
CA GLY A 995 20.00 9.52 -3.62
C GLY A 995 18.68 10.11 -4.11
N GLN A 996 17.97 9.39 -4.96
CA GLN A 996 16.54 9.59 -5.29
C GLN A 996 15.88 8.22 -5.44
N VAL A 997 15.87 7.46 -4.35
CA VAL A 997 15.40 6.07 -4.37
C VAL A 997 14.39 5.86 -3.26
N ALA A 998 13.28 5.22 -3.58
CA ALA A 998 12.26 4.71 -2.65
C ALA A 998 12.17 3.17 -2.79
N PRO A 999 11.73 2.43 -1.76
CA PRO A 999 11.45 2.90 -0.41
C PRO A 999 12.71 3.33 0.35
N PHE A 1000 12.55 4.04 1.47
CA PHE A 1000 13.64 4.28 2.41
C PHE A 1000 14.20 2.96 2.96
N GLY A 1001 15.52 2.89 3.15
CA GLY A 1001 16.20 1.74 3.75
C GLY A 1001 16.79 0.76 2.74
N VAL A 1002 17.00 1.17 1.49
CA VAL A 1002 17.64 0.30 0.48
C VAL A 1002 19.08 0.01 0.92
N PRO A 1003 19.46 -1.27 1.16
CA PRO A 1003 20.76 -1.60 1.75
C PRO A 1003 21.96 -1.09 0.95
N ALA A 1004 21.85 -1.06 -0.38
CA ALA A 1004 22.92 -0.56 -1.25
C ALA A 1004 23.28 0.90 -0.96
N VAL A 1005 22.29 1.77 -0.73
CA VAL A 1005 22.53 3.19 -0.43
C VAL A 1005 23.02 3.37 1.01
N ALA A 1006 22.47 2.60 1.97
CA ALA A 1006 22.94 2.63 3.36
C ALA A 1006 24.41 2.19 3.49
N HIS A 1007 24.81 1.13 2.79
CA HIS A 1007 26.21 0.69 2.73
C HIS A 1007 27.11 1.73 2.07
N ALA A 1008 26.64 2.36 0.98
CA ALA A 1008 27.39 3.43 0.33
C ALA A 1008 27.60 4.61 1.28
N TRP A 1009 26.56 5.04 2.01
CA TRP A 1009 26.65 6.11 3.02
C TRP A 1009 27.69 5.80 4.10
N LEU A 1010 27.58 4.67 4.77
CA LEU A 1010 28.53 4.27 5.83
C LEU A 1010 29.96 4.15 5.29
N GLY A 1011 30.11 3.64 4.07
CA GLY A 1011 31.40 3.51 3.40
C GLY A 1011 32.05 4.85 3.06
N VAL A 1012 31.32 5.79 2.45
CA VAL A 1012 31.87 7.11 2.11
C VAL A 1012 32.10 7.97 3.35
N GLU A 1013 31.25 7.84 4.38
CA GLU A 1013 31.46 8.49 5.68
C GLU A 1013 32.75 7.98 6.32
N LYS A 1014 32.93 6.66 6.39
CA LYS A 1014 34.17 6.08 6.91
C LYS A 1014 35.40 6.55 6.14
N ALA A 1015 35.34 6.51 4.81
CA ALA A 1015 36.45 6.96 3.97
C ALA A 1015 36.74 8.46 4.14
N LEU A 1016 35.71 9.28 4.36
CA LEU A 1016 35.86 10.71 4.68
C LEU A 1016 36.64 10.88 5.99
N TYR A 1017 36.18 10.27 7.08
CA TYR A 1017 36.80 10.41 8.40
C TYR A 1017 38.20 9.79 8.47
N ASP A 1018 38.44 8.62 7.87
CA ASP A 1018 39.78 8.02 7.76
C ASP A 1018 40.75 8.92 6.95
N GLY A 1019 40.19 9.78 6.08
CA GLY A 1019 40.93 10.73 5.25
C GLY A 1019 41.22 12.08 5.91
N LEU A 1020 40.54 12.40 7.01
CA LEU A 1020 40.80 13.60 7.80
C LEU A 1020 42.08 13.38 8.60
N LYS A 1021 43.20 13.93 8.13
CA LYS A 1021 44.43 13.94 8.92
C LYS A 1021 44.21 14.78 10.17
N ASP A 1022 44.57 14.25 11.34
CA ASP A 1022 44.60 15.00 12.59
C ASP A 1022 45.33 16.32 12.37
N GLY A 1023 44.59 17.43 12.38
CA GLY A 1023 45.13 18.79 12.37
C GLY A 1023 45.75 19.17 13.72
N GLY A 1024 46.43 18.22 14.37
CA GLY A 1024 47.09 18.35 15.67
C GLY A 1024 48.60 18.23 15.51
N GLY A 1025 49.22 19.34 15.12
CA GLY A 1025 50.60 19.68 15.41
C GLY A 1025 50.63 20.98 16.18
#